data_AF-A0A2V8HVQ8-F1
#
_entry.id   AF-A0A2V8HVQ8-F1
#
_cell.length_a   1.000
_cell.length_b   1.000
_cell.length_c   1.000
_cell.angle_alpha   90.00
_cell.angle_beta   90.00
_cell.angle_gamma   90.00
#
_symmetry.space_group_name_H-M   'P 1'
#
loop_
_entity.id
_entity.type
_entity.pdbx_description
1 polymer ?
#
loop_
_entity_poly.entity_id
_entity_poly.type
_entity_poly.pdbx_seq_one_letter_code
_entity_poly.pdbx_strand_id
1 'polypeptide(L)'
;MPRADAWRLAAILAIEAAVFGIASPRFLTAANGAEIVRLGTELGLLTLALTCVIVSGGIDLSVGSLMGFSAVLFGWLVTDRAVSPLAASAIVIAAGAVAGALNGTIITRFGALPLIVTLGTYSLFRGLAEGLTGGVRNFTSFPERFTFLGQGYWFGIVPAQTPILAAAILFYWALLHRSVIGRALVAIGHSFDAARHSGIRVARRLLLVYSLSGLTSAIAGLLYVARVGQAKSDAGTGAELLAITAVVLGGTSIRGGVGSIAGSLLGLSIIVFLQSGLRLAAMPTELAGILTGAILIAALAAERRRLSSSGGGEPRRAGRTVAIAATAVALIAVAIHAGLGAARSTRAITVAMMPKAKGDPYFVSCRKGAEEAARELGVDLIWDGPTDLDPARQTDIVESWITRGVDVIAVSVENRAALSTVLRKARGRGIAVITWDADAERDARDFFVNQATPQGIGDAIADQTAEILNDAGSFAIITGALTAANQNEWIKYIRERIAEKHPRLTLAVIRPSDDDRDKAFAETQTVLRVYPQVKAIAAIAAPAVPGAAEAVRQSGRTDVRVTGLSLPSLCKPYIHAGTAHSIVLWDTNSLGYLTVRVAAALRSGALTHGASRLDAGRLGAIEVRRDEVILGAPFVFTARNIDRFDF
;
A
#
# COMPACT_ATOMS: atom_id res chain seq x y z
N MET A 1 4.12 34.67 2.95
CA MET A 1 2.95 34.38 3.83
C MET A 1 2.82 35.49 4.87
N PRO A 2 1.64 36.11 5.04
CA PRO A 2 1.41 37.03 6.16
C PRO A 2 1.60 36.28 7.49
N ARG A 3 2.30 36.86 8.47
CA ARG A 3 2.52 36.24 9.80
C ARG A 3 1.24 35.71 10.45
N ALA A 4 0.10 36.37 10.19
CA ALA A 4 -1.20 36.00 10.71
C ALA A 4 -1.74 34.65 10.21
N ASP A 5 -1.31 34.18 9.03
CA ASP A 5 -1.79 32.89 8.48
C ASP A 5 -0.96 31.71 9.01
N ALA A 6 0.33 31.92 9.31
CA ALA A 6 1.21 30.88 9.88
C ALA A 6 0.76 30.46 11.29
N TRP A 7 0.41 31.42 12.13
CA TRP A 7 -0.08 31.14 13.49
C TRP A 7 -1.39 30.37 13.51
N ARG A 8 -2.22 30.51 12.48
CA ARG A 8 -3.49 29.78 12.37
C ARG A 8 -3.28 28.32 12.03
N LEU A 9 -2.44 28.03 11.03
CA LEU A 9 -2.09 26.65 10.70
C LEU A 9 -1.40 25.96 11.89
N ALA A 10 -0.52 26.67 12.60
CA ALA A 10 0.08 26.18 13.83
C ALA A 10 -0.96 25.90 14.92
N ALA A 11 -1.98 26.76 15.09
CA ALA A 11 -3.06 26.53 16.05
C ALA A 11 -3.92 25.31 15.68
N ILE A 12 -4.20 25.09 14.40
CA ILE A 12 -4.93 23.91 13.92
C ILE A 12 -4.12 22.64 14.20
N LEU A 13 -2.83 22.65 13.87
CA LEU A 13 -1.94 21.53 14.16
C LEU A 13 -1.87 21.24 15.67
N ALA A 14 -1.85 22.28 16.51
CA ALA A 14 -1.88 22.12 17.96
C ALA A 14 -3.19 21.51 18.46
N ILE A 15 -4.33 21.92 17.90
CA ILE A 15 -5.65 21.33 18.21
C ILE A 15 -5.68 19.87 17.79
N GLU A 16 -5.27 19.57 16.55
CA GLU A 16 -5.19 18.21 16.04
C GLU A 16 -4.31 17.31 16.91
N ALA A 17 -3.13 17.81 17.32
CA ALA A 17 -2.24 17.10 18.21
C ALA A 17 -2.83 16.87 19.60
N ALA A 18 -3.53 17.86 20.16
CA ALA A 18 -4.19 17.71 21.45
C ALA A 18 -5.33 16.68 21.39
N VAL A 19 -6.13 16.71 20.33
CA VAL A 19 -7.23 15.78 20.11
C VAL A 19 -6.74 14.34 20.01
N PHE A 20 -5.78 14.08 19.11
CA PHE A 20 -5.25 12.73 18.98
C PHE A 20 -4.41 12.31 20.19
N GLY A 21 -3.80 13.26 20.89
CA GLY A 21 -3.14 13.04 22.18
C GLY A 21 -4.09 12.57 23.27
N ILE A 22 -5.31 13.11 23.32
CA ILE A 22 -6.37 12.67 24.24
C ILE A 22 -6.92 11.31 23.78
N ALA A 23 -7.13 11.12 22.49
CA ALA A 23 -7.72 9.90 21.93
C ALA A 23 -6.79 8.67 22.02
N SER A 24 -5.48 8.88 21.92
CA SER A 24 -4.48 7.82 21.97
C SER A 24 -3.27 8.27 22.80
N PRO A 25 -3.01 7.61 23.95
CA PRO A 25 -1.84 7.92 24.78
C PRO A 25 -0.50 7.85 24.05
N ARG A 26 -0.45 7.15 22.91
CA ARG A 26 0.76 6.95 22.12
C ARG A 26 0.99 8.01 21.05
N PHE A 27 0.01 8.87 20.80
CA PHE A 27 0.12 9.88 19.76
C PHE A 27 1.24 10.89 20.04
N LEU A 28 1.35 11.39 21.26
CA LEU A 28 2.38 12.38 21.65
C LEU A 28 3.70 11.74 22.10
N THR A 29 4.00 10.51 21.66
CA THR A 29 5.26 9.81 21.99
C THR A 29 6.37 10.13 20.99
N ALA A 30 7.62 10.05 21.44
CA ALA A 30 8.79 10.19 20.56
C ALA A 30 8.81 9.15 19.43
N ALA A 31 8.29 7.94 19.69
CA ALA A 31 8.17 6.89 18.68
C ALA A 31 7.21 7.29 17.55
N ASN A 32 6.02 7.80 17.88
CA ASN A 32 5.09 8.30 16.86
C ASN A 32 5.62 9.57 16.17
N GLY A 33 6.31 10.45 16.90
CA GLY A 33 6.97 11.62 16.29
C GLY A 33 8.00 11.22 15.24
N ALA A 34 8.83 10.22 15.54
CA ALA A 34 9.77 9.65 14.58
C ALA A 34 9.04 9.02 13.37
N GLU A 35 7.92 8.35 13.61
CA GLU A 35 7.10 7.75 12.55
C GLU A 35 6.48 8.78 11.61
N ILE A 36 5.93 9.86 12.18
CA ILE A 36 5.41 11.01 11.45
C ILE A 36 6.49 11.61 10.57
N VAL A 37 7.71 11.82 11.09
CA VAL A 37 8.83 12.34 10.29
C VAL A 37 9.21 11.36 9.19
N ARG A 38 9.23 10.06 9.48
CA ARG A 38 9.57 9.03 8.51
C ARG A 38 8.57 9.04 7.35
N LEU A 39 7.28 8.84 7.62
CA LEU A 39 6.23 8.83 6.59
C LEU A 39 6.06 10.19 5.88
N GLY A 40 6.36 11.28 6.59
CA GLY A 40 6.32 12.63 6.03
C GLY A 40 7.53 13.00 5.17
N THR A 41 8.59 12.19 5.12
CA THR A 41 9.83 12.56 4.41
C THR A 41 9.64 12.53 2.89
N GLU A 42 9.17 11.42 2.33
CA GLU A 42 8.97 11.30 0.88
C GLU A 42 7.93 12.30 0.40
N LEU A 43 6.79 12.37 1.09
CA LEU A 43 5.75 13.34 0.79
C LEU A 43 6.23 14.78 0.97
N GLY A 44 7.09 15.04 1.97
CA GLY A 44 7.68 16.34 2.23
C GLY A 44 8.64 16.79 1.14
N LEU A 45 9.48 15.89 0.62
CA LEU A 45 10.34 16.17 -0.54
C LEU A 45 9.51 16.59 -1.76
N LEU A 46 8.46 15.82 -2.09
CA LEU A 46 7.54 16.17 -3.18
C LEU A 46 6.84 17.51 -2.93
N THR A 47 6.39 17.74 -1.69
CA THR A 47 5.74 19.00 -1.28
C THR A 47 6.66 20.20 -1.49
N LEU A 48 7.93 20.12 -1.07
CA LEU A 48 8.91 21.20 -1.22
C LEU A 48 9.18 21.55 -2.68
N ALA A 49 9.37 20.52 -3.52
CA ALA A 49 9.52 20.68 -4.96
C ALA A 49 8.30 21.36 -5.59
N LEU A 50 7.10 20.86 -5.26
CA LEU A 50 5.84 21.39 -5.78
C LEU A 50 5.55 22.81 -5.31
N THR A 51 5.97 23.22 -4.10
CA THR A 51 5.83 24.61 -3.67
C THR A 51 6.48 25.56 -4.68
N CYS A 52 7.69 25.27 -5.16
CA CYS A 52 8.36 26.12 -6.14
C CYS A 52 7.69 26.08 -7.52
N VAL A 53 7.22 24.90 -7.96
CA VAL A 53 6.49 24.75 -9.23
C VAL A 53 5.19 25.58 -9.19
N ILE A 54 4.40 25.44 -8.13
CA ILE A 54 3.10 26.10 -7.98
C ILE A 54 3.28 27.62 -7.81
N VAL A 55 4.27 28.08 -7.03
CA VAL A 55 4.59 29.52 -6.93
C VAL A 55 4.90 30.13 -8.30
N SER A 56 5.51 29.36 -9.22
CA SER A 56 5.78 29.83 -10.59
C SER A 56 4.55 29.86 -11.52
N GLY A 57 3.38 29.44 -11.04
CA GLY A 57 2.14 29.33 -11.83
C GLY A 57 2.01 28.00 -12.59
N GLY A 58 2.85 27.01 -12.28
CA GLY A 58 2.83 25.67 -12.87
C GLY A 58 2.15 24.63 -11.97
N ILE A 59 1.90 23.44 -12.52
CA ILE A 59 1.47 22.26 -11.77
C ILE A 59 2.25 21.07 -12.35
N ASP A 60 2.80 20.22 -11.48
CA ASP A 60 3.52 19.01 -11.86
C ASP A 60 2.84 17.77 -11.29
N LEU A 61 1.96 17.14 -12.07
CA LEU A 61 1.32 15.88 -11.70
C LEU A 61 2.25 14.67 -11.85
N SER A 62 3.38 14.81 -12.54
CA SER A 62 4.25 13.67 -12.86
C SER A 62 5.08 13.20 -11.66
N VAL A 63 5.20 14.01 -10.60
CA VAL A 63 6.11 13.75 -9.47
C VAL A 63 5.93 12.39 -8.79
N GLY A 64 4.69 11.90 -8.67
CA GLY A 64 4.40 10.59 -8.09
C GLY A 64 4.81 9.44 -9.02
N SER A 65 4.44 9.53 -10.30
CA SER A 65 4.86 8.56 -11.32
C SER A 65 6.37 8.53 -11.54
N LEU A 66 7.04 9.68 -11.42
CA LEU A 66 8.49 9.79 -11.52
C LEU A 66 9.19 9.22 -10.29
N MET A 67 8.58 9.37 -9.10
CA MET A 67 9.02 8.67 -7.89
C MET A 67 8.97 7.15 -8.10
N GLY A 68 7.87 6.62 -8.67
CA GLY A 68 7.73 5.20 -9.00
C GLY A 68 8.71 4.71 -10.05
N PHE A 69 8.88 5.45 -11.15
CA PHE A 69 9.90 5.16 -12.15
C PHE A 69 11.32 5.14 -11.56
N SER A 70 11.63 6.10 -10.69
CA SER A 70 12.93 6.18 -10.01
C SER A 70 13.17 4.99 -9.09
N ALA A 71 12.14 4.55 -8.36
CA ALA A 71 12.19 3.35 -7.54
C ALA A 71 12.49 2.11 -8.40
N VAL A 72 11.73 1.89 -9.47
CA VAL A 72 11.91 0.76 -10.39
C VAL A 72 13.28 0.78 -11.08
N LEU A 73 13.71 1.94 -11.58
CA LEU A 73 15.01 2.09 -12.21
C LEU A 73 16.15 1.74 -11.24
N PHE A 74 16.05 2.19 -9.99
CA PHE A 74 16.99 1.79 -8.93
C PHE A 74 16.98 0.28 -8.70
N GLY A 75 15.78 -0.29 -8.52
CA GLY A 75 15.58 -1.73 -8.32
C GLY A 75 16.23 -2.57 -9.41
N TRP A 76 15.93 -2.22 -10.66
CA TRP A 76 16.48 -2.88 -11.84
C TRP A 76 18.01 -2.75 -11.96
N LEU A 77 18.58 -1.57 -11.69
CA LEU A 77 20.03 -1.38 -11.73
C LEU A 77 20.76 -2.23 -10.67
N VAL A 78 20.23 -2.28 -9.45
CA VAL A 78 20.88 -3.01 -8.35
C VAL A 78 20.72 -4.52 -8.50
N THR A 79 19.52 -4.99 -8.85
CA THR A 79 19.21 -6.43 -8.87
C THR A 79 19.58 -7.11 -10.19
N ASP A 80 19.22 -6.54 -11.34
CA ASP A 80 19.43 -7.17 -12.65
C ASP A 80 20.78 -6.81 -13.27
N ARG A 81 21.26 -5.59 -13.00
CA ARG A 81 22.52 -5.09 -13.55
C ARG A 81 23.67 -5.15 -12.57
N ALA A 82 23.42 -5.63 -11.35
CA ALA A 82 24.41 -5.74 -10.26
C ALA A 82 25.20 -4.43 -10.01
N VAL A 83 24.58 -3.28 -10.30
CA VAL A 83 25.19 -1.97 -10.07
C VAL A 83 25.17 -1.69 -8.58
N SER A 84 26.27 -1.14 -8.04
CA SER A 84 26.32 -0.82 -6.61
C SER A 84 25.22 0.18 -6.24
N PRO A 85 24.59 0.07 -5.04
CA PRO A 85 23.50 0.97 -4.64
C PRO A 85 23.85 2.46 -4.71
N LEU A 86 25.11 2.82 -4.44
CA LEU A 86 25.56 4.21 -4.53
C LEU A 86 25.58 4.72 -5.98
N ALA A 87 26.14 3.93 -6.90
CA ALA A 87 26.18 4.30 -8.32
C ALA A 87 24.78 4.30 -8.94
N ALA A 88 23.94 3.32 -8.58
CA ALA A 88 22.54 3.27 -9.00
C ALA A 88 21.76 4.51 -8.52
N SER A 89 21.99 4.95 -7.27
CA SER A 89 21.38 6.16 -6.72
C SER A 89 21.77 7.41 -7.53
N ALA A 90 23.04 7.55 -7.91
CA ALA A 90 23.51 8.68 -8.71
C ALA A 90 22.87 8.70 -10.11
N ILE A 91 22.77 7.53 -10.77
CA ILE A 91 22.11 7.40 -12.08
C ILE A 91 20.63 7.77 -11.99
N VAL A 92 19.93 7.30 -10.95
CA VAL A 92 18.50 7.55 -10.74
C VAL A 92 18.23 9.04 -10.47
N ILE A 93 19.05 9.70 -9.66
CA ILE A 93 18.96 11.14 -9.41
C ILE A 93 19.17 11.94 -10.71
N ALA A 94 20.15 11.55 -11.52
CA ALA A 94 20.38 12.18 -12.83
C ALA A 94 19.20 11.95 -13.79
N ALA A 95 18.65 10.73 -13.85
CA ALA A 95 17.48 10.40 -14.65
C ALA A 95 16.25 11.23 -14.22
N GLY A 96 16.03 11.41 -12.91
CA GLY A 96 14.98 12.28 -12.37
C GLY A 96 15.15 13.74 -12.80
N ALA A 97 16.37 14.28 -12.70
CA ALA A 97 16.66 15.64 -13.14
C ALA A 97 16.40 15.82 -14.65
N VAL A 98 16.78 14.85 -15.48
CA VAL A 98 16.53 14.85 -16.93
C VAL A 98 15.03 14.74 -17.24
N ALA A 99 14.30 13.88 -16.54
CA ALA A 99 12.85 13.74 -16.66
C ALA A 99 12.12 15.05 -16.30
N GLY A 100 12.55 15.72 -15.23
CA GLY A 100 12.07 17.06 -14.88
C GLY A 100 12.44 18.11 -15.94
N ALA A 101 13.66 18.07 -16.47
CA ALA A 101 14.10 18.96 -17.55
C ALA A 101 13.29 18.77 -18.84
N LEU A 102 12.84 17.54 -19.14
CA LEU A 102 11.94 17.25 -20.25
C LEU A 102 10.63 18.04 -20.09
N ASN A 103 10.00 17.98 -18.92
CA ASN A 103 8.80 18.77 -18.62
C ASN A 103 9.05 20.27 -18.77
N GLY A 104 10.10 20.79 -18.14
CA GLY A 104 10.48 22.19 -18.23
C GLY A 104 10.75 22.64 -19.66
N THR A 105 11.39 21.80 -20.48
CA THR A 105 11.68 22.08 -21.88
C THR A 105 10.40 22.12 -22.71
N ILE A 106 9.50 21.15 -22.54
CA ILE A 106 8.26 21.11 -23.32
C ILE A 106 7.40 22.33 -23.01
N ILE A 107 7.25 22.66 -21.73
CA ILE A 107 6.47 23.82 -21.26
C ILE A 107 7.06 25.12 -21.83
N THR A 108 8.37 25.29 -21.75
CA THR A 108 9.00 26.58 -22.10
C THR A 108 9.26 26.76 -23.58
N ARG A 109 9.53 25.68 -24.33
CA ARG A 109 9.86 25.74 -25.76
C ARG A 109 8.62 25.69 -26.65
N PHE A 110 7.61 24.90 -26.27
CA PHE A 110 6.38 24.76 -27.06
C PHE A 110 5.21 25.60 -26.51
N GLY A 111 5.40 26.29 -25.37
CA GLY A 111 4.33 27.08 -24.75
C GLY A 111 3.14 26.24 -24.29
N ALA A 112 3.37 24.93 -24.06
CA ALA A 112 2.32 24.01 -23.66
C ALA A 112 1.89 24.27 -22.20
N LEU A 113 0.61 24.06 -21.92
CA LEU A 113 0.08 24.18 -20.56
C LEU A 113 0.75 23.14 -19.64
N PRO A 114 1.34 23.55 -18.50
CA PRO A 114 2.05 22.65 -17.58
C PRO A 114 1.26 21.41 -17.16
N LEU A 115 -0.03 21.58 -16.91
CA LEU A 115 -0.92 20.49 -16.51
C LEU A 115 -0.99 19.38 -17.57
N ILE A 116 -1.11 19.75 -18.84
CA ILE A 116 -1.21 18.79 -19.95
C ILE A 116 0.12 18.05 -20.14
N VAL A 117 1.23 18.78 -20.10
CA VAL A 117 2.56 18.19 -20.22
C VAL A 117 2.80 17.19 -19.10
N THR A 118 2.54 17.59 -17.86
CA THR A 118 2.85 16.76 -16.69
C THR A 118 1.88 15.60 -16.53
N LEU A 119 0.63 15.71 -16.99
CA LEU A 119 -0.28 14.59 -17.14
C LEU A 119 0.19 13.61 -18.24
N GLY A 120 0.70 14.12 -19.36
CA GLY A 120 1.29 13.27 -20.41
C GLY A 120 2.52 12.51 -19.90
N THR A 121 3.41 13.20 -19.20
CA THR A 121 4.60 12.55 -18.61
C THR A 121 4.27 11.68 -17.42
N TYR A 122 3.15 11.93 -16.72
CA TYR A 122 2.65 11.02 -15.69
C TYR A 122 2.44 9.62 -16.28
N SER A 123 1.70 9.54 -17.38
CA SER A 123 1.46 8.27 -18.08
C SER A 123 2.74 7.69 -18.67
N LEU A 124 3.64 8.53 -19.20
CA LEU A 124 4.94 8.09 -19.71
C LEU A 124 5.80 7.44 -18.63
N PHE A 125 6.02 8.10 -17.50
CA PHE A 125 6.88 7.59 -16.44
C PHE A 125 6.27 6.35 -15.78
N ARG A 126 4.94 6.34 -15.61
CA ARG A 126 4.22 5.15 -15.14
C ARG A 126 4.39 3.98 -16.11
N GLY A 127 4.17 4.19 -17.40
CA GLY A 127 4.34 3.16 -18.42
C GLY A 127 5.79 2.66 -18.54
N LEU A 128 6.79 3.53 -18.36
CA LEU A 128 8.20 3.11 -18.31
C LEU A 128 8.49 2.25 -17.08
N ALA A 129 7.94 2.61 -15.93
CA ALA A 129 8.07 1.82 -14.70
C ALA A 129 7.43 0.44 -14.88
N GLU A 130 6.21 0.38 -15.41
CA GLU A 130 5.50 -0.87 -15.71
C GLU A 130 6.20 -1.71 -16.78
N GLY A 131 6.76 -1.08 -17.81
CA GLY A 131 7.51 -1.76 -18.86
C GLY A 131 8.77 -2.45 -18.33
N LEU A 132 9.50 -1.81 -17.40
CA LEU A 132 10.68 -2.40 -16.75
C LEU A 132 10.31 -3.54 -15.79
N THR A 133 9.15 -3.49 -15.15
CA THR A 133 8.66 -4.55 -14.25
C THR A 133 7.88 -5.64 -14.97
N GLY A 134 7.55 -5.46 -16.25
CA GLY A 134 6.57 -6.30 -16.95
C GLY A 134 5.18 -6.26 -16.32
N GLY A 135 4.88 -5.22 -15.53
CA GLY A 135 3.60 -5.00 -14.84
C GLY A 135 3.39 -5.80 -13.55
N VAL A 136 4.26 -6.76 -13.22
CA VAL A 136 4.05 -7.68 -12.07
C VAL A 136 5.30 -7.93 -11.22
N ARG A 137 6.49 -7.57 -11.71
CA ARG A 137 7.74 -7.82 -10.99
C ARG A 137 8.03 -6.70 -9.98
N ASN A 138 8.27 -7.08 -8.72
CA ASN A 138 8.82 -6.20 -7.69
C ASN A 138 10.29 -6.54 -7.44
N PHE A 139 11.16 -5.54 -7.40
CA PHE A 139 12.57 -5.75 -7.06
C PHE A 139 12.76 -5.65 -5.55
N THR A 140 13.40 -6.66 -4.95
CA THR A 140 13.58 -6.79 -3.49
C THR A 140 15.04 -7.11 -3.15
N SER A 141 15.31 -7.43 -1.88
CA SER A 141 16.62 -7.91 -1.41
C SER A 141 17.74 -6.89 -1.57
N PHE A 142 17.45 -5.65 -1.18
CA PHE A 142 18.45 -4.59 -1.14
C PHE A 142 19.40 -4.76 0.06
N PRO A 143 20.69 -4.37 -0.07
CA PRO A 143 21.64 -4.47 1.04
C PRO A 143 21.21 -3.66 2.26
N GLU A 144 21.46 -4.19 3.47
CA GLU A 144 21.08 -3.54 4.74
C GLU A 144 21.63 -2.11 4.88
N ARG A 145 22.83 -1.84 4.36
CA ARG A 145 23.41 -0.50 4.37
C ARG A 145 22.56 0.52 3.62
N PHE A 146 21.85 0.09 2.57
CA PHE A 146 20.92 0.94 1.82
C PHE A 146 19.58 1.06 2.53
N THR A 147 18.98 -0.06 2.98
CA THR A 147 17.67 -0.03 3.66
C THR A 147 17.74 0.69 5.01
N PHE A 148 18.91 0.71 5.67
CA PHE A 148 19.13 1.52 6.86
C PHE A 148 18.77 3.00 6.66
N LEU A 149 18.92 3.55 5.44
CA LEU A 149 18.57 4.94 5.15
C LEU A 149 17.09 5.24 5.40
N GLY A 150 16.20 4.27 5.15
CA GLY A 150 14.75 4.43 5.35
C GLY A 150 14.18 3.72 6.58
N GLN A 151 14.84 2.64 7.04
CA GLN A 151 14.37 1.81 8.16
C GLN A 151 15.13 2.08 9.47
N GLY A 152 16.31 2.69 9.39
CA GLY A 152 17.20 2.93 10.52
C GLY A 152 16.83 4.16 11.37
N TYR A 153 17.39 4.19 12.57
CA TYR A 153 17.27 5.29 13.51
C TYR A 153 18.65 5.72 14.02
N TRP A 154 18.96 7.01 13.92
CA TRP A 154 20.08 7.64 14.62
C TRP A 154 19.73 7.80 16.10
N PHE A 155 20.63 7.36 16.97
CA PHE A 155 20.46 7.43 18.43
C PHE A 155 19.16 6.79 18.94
N GLY A 156 18.60 5.83 18.18
CA GLY A 156 17.36 5.12 18.51
C GLY A 156 16.06 5.92 18.37
N ILE A 157 16.12 7.20 17.95
CA ILE A 157 14.95 8.10 17.91
C ILE A 157 14.79 8.78 16.55
N VAL A 158 15.87 9.29 15.95
CA VAL A 158 15.77 10.12 14.75
C VAL A 158 15.83 9.25 13.51
N PRO A 159 14.79 9.21 12.64
CA PRO A 159 14.83 8.40 11.42
C PRO A 159 16.04 8.73 10.55
N ALA A 160 16.66 7.72 9.94
CA ALA A 160 17.90 7.87 9.21
C ALA A 160 17.82 8.85 8.01
N GLN A 161 16.63 8.98 7.42
CA GLN A 161 16.32 9.89 6.31
C GLN A 161 16.09 11.36 6.70
N THR A 162 15.97 11.67 8.01
CA THR A 162 15.72 13.04 8.50
C THR A 162 16.73 14.09 8.00
N PRO A 163 18.05 13.82 7.93
CA PRO A 163 19.03 14.78 7.42
C PRO A 163 18.79 15.16 5.95
N ILE A 164 18.31 14.24 5.13
CA ILE A 164 18.00 14.50 3.71
C ILE A 164 16.81 15.46 3.62
N LEU A 165 15.76 15.22 4.41
CA LEU A 165 14.62 16.13 4.50
C LEU A 165 15.06 17.52 4.99
N ALA A 166 15.86 17.58 6.05
CA ALA A 166 16.36 18.84 6.59
C ALA A 166 17.20 19.63 5.57
N ALA A 167 18.09 18.95 4.83
CA ALA A 167 18.86 19.55 3.76
C ALA A 167 17.97 20.09 2.63
N ALA A 168 16.94 19.33 2.22
CA ALA A 168 15.97 19.77 1.23
C ALA A 168 15.16 20.99 1.70
N ILE A 169 14.70 21.00 2.96
CA ILE A 169 14.00 22.15 3.56
C ILE A 169 14.87 23.40 3.50
N LEU A 170 16.13 23.30 3.93
CA LEU A 170 17.06 24.43 3.92
C LEU A 170 17.35 24.92 2.49
N PHE A 171 17.56 23.99 1.55
CA PHE A 171 17.79 24.29 0.14
C PHE A 171 16.60 25.04 -0.48
N TYR A 172 15.39 24.48 -0.38
CA TYR A 172 14.18 25.09 -0.95
C TYR A 172 13.80 26.39 -0.24
N TRP A 173 14.04 26.49 1.08
CA TRP A 173 13.86 27.73 1.81
C TRP A 173 14.78 28.84 1.30
N ALA A 174 16.07 28.53 1.12
CA ALA A 174 17.04 29.48 0.58
C ALA A 174 16.73 29.85 -0.88
N LEU A 175 16.36 28.86 -1.70
CA LEU A 175 15.97 29.04 -3.09
C LEU A 175 14.76 29.98 -3.20
N LEU A 176 13.69 29.74 -2.45
CA LEU A 176 12.45 30.50 -2.58
C LEU A 176 12.51 31.87 -1.88
N HIS A 177 13.09 31.96 -0.69
CA HIS A 177 12.99 33.18 0.13
C HIS A 177 14.27 34.04 0.14
N ARG A 178 15.43 33.45 -0.13
CA ARG A 178 16.72 34.15 0.01
C ARG A 178 17.42 34.40 -1.32
N SER A 179 16.96 33.81 -2.42
CA SER A 179 17.62 33.94 -3.72
C SER A 179 16.88 34.86 -4.70
N VAL A 180 17.60 35.33 -5.73
CA VAL A 180 17.02 36.04 -6.89
C VAL A 180 16.08 35.13 -7.69
N ILE A 181 16.34 33.82 -7.68
CA ILE A 181 15.51 32.83 -8.36
C ILE A 181 14.11 32.84 -7.75
N GLY A 182 13.99 32.78 -6.43
CA GLY A 182 12.71 32.83 -5.73
C GLY A 182 11.88 34.07 -6.05
N ARG A 183 12.50 35.26 -6.05
CA ARG A 183 11.83 36.50 -6.48
C ARG A 183 11.34 36.44 -7.92
N ALA A 184 12.14 35.87 -8.81
CA ALA A 184 11.75 35.67 -10.20
C ALA A 184 10.57 34.69 -10.34
N LEU A 185 10.53 33.60 -9.56
CA LEU A 185 9.41 32.65 -9.57
C LEU A 185 8.10 33.31 -9.14
N VAL A 186 8.15 34.12 -8.07
CA VAL A 186 7.00 34.91 -7.61
C VAL A 186 6.53 35.88 -8.69
N ALA A 187 7.43 36.59 -9.36
CA ALA A 187 7.07 37.50 -10.45
C ALA A 187 6.43 36.76 -11.64
N ILE A 188 7.00 35.62 -12.04
CA ILE A 188 6.46 34.76 -13.12
C ILE A 188 5.04 34.30 -12.77
N GLY A 189 4.82 33.86 -11.52
CA GLY A 189 3.51 33.39 -11.08
C GLY A 189 2.44 34.47 -10.98
N HIS A 190 2.82 35.75 -10.80
CA HIS A 190 1.87 36.85 -10.86
C HIS A 190 1.46 37.20 -12.29
N SER A 191 2.42 37.24 -13.22
CA SER A 191 2.17 37.44 -14.63
C SER A 191 3.37 36.97 -15.45
N PHE A 192 3.13 35.94 -16.26
CA PHE A 192 4.14 35.41 -17.17
C PHE A 192 4.66 36.49 -18.13
N ASP A 193 3.74 37.24 -18.74
CA ASP A 193 4.08 38.28 -19.72
C ASP A 193 4.82 39.44 -19.06
N ALA A 194 4.35 39.95 -17.91
CA ALA A 194 5.02 41.06 -17.24
C ALA A 194 6.45 40.69 -16.80
N ALA A 195 6.64 39.48 -16.28
CA ALA A 195 7.96 38.97 -15.91
C ALA A 195 8.91 38.91 -17.11
N ARG A 196 8.42 38.43 -18.26
CA ARG A 196 9.20 38.38 -19.51
C ARG A 196 9.58 39.79 -19.99
N HIS A 197 8.64 40.74 -19.99
CA HIS A 197 8.89 42.13 -20.38
C HIS A 197 9.83 42.86 -19.40
N SER A 198 9.86 42.44 -18.13
CA SER A 198 10.82 42.92 -17.12
C SER A 198 12.21 42.27 -17.20
N GLY A 199 12.51 41.55 -18.29
CA GLY A 199 13.83 40.95 -18.53
C GLY A 199 14.10 39.66 -17.75
N ILE A 200 13.11 39.09 -17.05
CA ILE A 200 13.27 37.80 -16.38
C ILE A 200 13.36 36.70 -17.44
N ARG A 201 14.42 35.88 -17.36
CA ARG A 201 14.60 34.72 -18.25
C ARG A 201 13.66 33.57 -17.85
N VAL A 202 12.37 33.74 -18.11
CA VAL A 202 11.29 32.84 -17.65
C VAL A 202 11.58 31.38 -18.00
N ALA A 203 11.96 31.10 -19.25
CA ALA A 203 12.28 29.74 -19.70
C ALA A 203 13.37 29.06 -18.84
N ARG A 204 14.45 29.78 -18.49
CA ARG A 204 15.52 29.22 -17.66
C ARG A 204 15.07 28.97 -16.22
N ARG A 205 14.16 29.80 -15.70
CA ARG A 205 13.64 29.64 -14.33
C ARG A 205 12.69 28.45 -14.24
N LEU A 206 11.80 28.30 -15.21
CA LEU A 206 10.91 27.14 -15.29
C LEU A 206 11.70 25.84 -15.52
N LEU A 207 12.65 25.83 -16.47
CA LEU A 207 13.52 24.66 -16.69
C LEU A 207 14.21 24.21 -15.39
N LEU A 208 14.78 25.15 -14.63
CA LEU A 208 15.43 24.85 -13.36
C LEU A 208 14.44 24.23 -12.35
N VAL A 209 13.26 24.83 -12.16
CA VAL A 209 12.32 24.36 -11.14
C VAL A 209 11.74 22.99 -11.49
N TYR A 210 11.40 22.71 -12.76
CA TYR A 210 10.97 21.37 -13.15
C TYR A 210 12.10 20.34 -13.06
N SER A 211 13.35 20.71 -13.38
CA SER A 211 14.51 19.82 -13.19
C SER A 211 14.73 19.48 -11.71
N LEU A 212 14.60 20.47 -10.81
CA LEU A 212 14.67 20.26 -9.37
C LEU A 212 13.49 19.43 -8.84
N SER A 213 12.30 19.60 -9.44
CA SER A 213 11.12 18.75 -9.16
C SER A 213 11.45 17.30 -9.43
N GLY A 214 11.93 16.99 -10.64
CA GLY A 214 12.27 15.62 -11.01
C GLY A 214 13.44 15.03 -10.22
N LEU A 215 14.47 15.82 -9.92
CA LEU A 215 15.58 15.41 -9.06
C LEU A 215 15.08 15.02 -7.66
N THR A 216 14.20 15.83 -7.08
CA THR A 216 13.67 15.60 -5.73
C THR A 216 12.69 14.42 -5.70
N SER A 217 11.90 14.24 -6.76
CA SER A 217 11.08 13.04 -6.95
C SER A 217 11.91 11.75 -7.02
N ALA A 218 13.08 11.80 -7.66
CA ALA A 218 13.99 10.66 -7.68
C ALA A 218 14.57 10.33 -6.30
N ILE A 219 14.96 11.35 -5.52
CA ILE A 219 15.40 11.16 -4.13
C ILE A 219 14.27 10.55 -3.29
N ALA A 220 13.05 11.06 -3.42
CA ALA A 220 11.89 10.50 -2.74
C ALA A 220 11.66 9.02 -3.12
N GLY A 221 11.91 8.65 -4.38
CA GLY A 221 11.81 7.27 -4.86
C GLY A 221 12.87 6.35 -4.25
N LEU A 222 14.11 6.83 -4.12
CA LEU A 222 15.17 6.10 -3.43
C LEU A 222 14.86 5.89 -1.95
N LEU A 223 14.35 6.92 -1.26
CA LEU A 223 13.94 6.81 0.15
C LEU A 223 12.75 5.87 0.32
N TYR A 224 11.80 5.90 -0.60
CA TYR A 224 10.70 4.94 -0.63
C TYR A 224 11.23 3.49 -0.71
N VAL A 225 12.16 3.20 -1.62
CA VAL A 225 12.75 1.85 -1.72
C VAL A 225 13.53 1.50 -0.46
N ALA A 226 14.30 2.43 0.10
CA ALA A 226 15.05 2.20 1.33
C ALA A 226 14.15 1.91 2.53
N ARG A 227 13.00 2.58 2.63
CA ARG A 227 12.03 2.41 3.72
C ARG A 227 11.25 1.11 3.57
N VAL A 228 10.71 0.85 2.38
CA VAL A 228 9.82 -0.29 2.15
C VAL A 228 10.61 -1.58 1.90
N GLY A 229 11.84 -1.48 1.40
CA GLY A 229 12.67 -2.65 1.05
C GLY A 229 12.31 -3.29 -0.29
N GLN A 230 11.47 -2.63 -1.10
CA GLN A 230 11.09 -3.08 -2.44
C GLN A 230 10.91 -1.90 -3.41
N ALA A 231 11.11 -2.16 -4.70
CA ALA A 231 10.83 -1.22 -5.79
C ALA A 231 9.73 -1.79 -6.70
N LYS A 232 8.70 -0.97 -6.94
CA LYS A 232 7.48 -1.33 -7.65
C LYS A 232 7.01 -0.21 -8.58
N SER A 233 6.34 -0.56 -9.67
CA SER A 233 5.94 0.39 -10.71
C SER A 233 4.87 1.38 -10.29
N ASP A 234 4.02 0.98 -9.34
CA ASP A 234 2.95 1.79 -8.79
C ASP A 234 3.35 2.63 -7.57
N ALA A 235 4.63 2.60 -7.17
CA ALA A 235 5.13 3.45 -6.09
C ALA A 235 4.85 4.94 -6.40
N GLY A 236 4.40 5.66 -5.38
CA GLY A 236 4.05 7.07 -5.49
C GLY A 236 2.71 7.41 -6.09
N THR A 237 1.87 6.42 -6.42
CA THR A 237 0.48 6.68 -6.86
C THR A 237 -0.26 7.53 -5.82
N GLY A 238 -0.81 8.67 -6.24
CA GLY A 238 -1.57 9.58 -5.39
C GLY A 238 -0.72 10.49 -4.51
N ALA A 239 0.60 10.28 -4.44
CA ALA A 239 1.50 11.15 -3.67
C ALA A 239 1.55 12.57 -4.25
N GLU A 240 1.38 12.69 -5.58
CA GLU A 240 1.23 13.97 -6.27
C GLU A 240 0.03 14.78 -5.75
N LEU A 241 -1.12 14.13 -5.53
CA LEU A 241 -2.33 14.79 -5.05
C LEU A 241 -2.19 15.18 -3.57
N LEU A 242 -1.60 14.32 -2.76
CA LEU A 242 -1.32 14.61 -1.34
C LEU A 242 -0.36 15.80 -1.21
N ALA A 243 0.70 15.84 -2.02
CA ALA A 243 1.69 16.92 -1.98
C ALA A 243 1.10 18.25 -2.47
N ILE A 244 0.29 18.25 -3.54
CA ILE A 244 -0.46 19.44 -3.97
C ILE A 244 -1.40 19.90 -2.85
N THR A 245 -2.10 18.97 -2.19
CA THR A 245 -2.99 19.29 -1.06
C THR A 245 -2.22 19.94 0.08
N ALA A 246 -1.04 19.42 0.45
CA ALA A 246 -0.17 20.02 1.46
C ALA A 246 0.26 21.44 1.08
N VAL A 247 0.66 21.66 -0.18
CA VAL A 247 1.11 22.97 -0.68
C VAL A 247 -0.02 24.01 -0.63
N VAL A 248 -1.21 23.63 -1.09
CA VAL A 248 -2.40 24.49 -1.18
C VAL A 248 -2.98 24.77 0.22
N LEU A 249 -3.08 23.75 1.08
CA LEU A 249 -3.47 23.91 2.48
C LEU A 249 -2.49 24.84 3.23
N GLY A 250 -1.21 24.74 2.89
CA GLY A 250 -0.16 25.63 3.37
C GLY A 250 -0.26 27.09 2.93
N GLY A 251 -1.25 27.43 2.09
CA GLY A 251 -1.55 28.79 1.66
C GLY A 251 -0.83 29.23 0.38
N THR A 252 -0.26 28.30 -0.38
CA THR A 252 0.26 28.59 -1.72
C THR A 252 -0.89 28.65 -2.71
N SER A 253 -0.95 29.69 -3.54
CA SER A 253 -2.01 29.84 -4.54
C SER A 253 -1.72 28.99 -5.77
N ILE A 254 -2.73 28.26 -6.24
CA ILE A 254 -2.62 27.45 -7.47
C ILE A 254 -2.39 28.30 -8.72
N ARG A 255 -2.79 29.59 -8.67
CA ARG A 255 -2.54 30.54 -9.77
C ARG A 255 -1.08 31.01 -9.84
N GLY A 256 -0.28 30.75 -8.80
CA GLY A 256 1.09 31.24 -8.68
C GLY A 256 1.20 32.60 -7.99
N GLY A 257 2.45 33.05 -7.84
CA GLY A 257 2.82 34.34 -7.24
C GLY A 257 2.82 34.37 -5.71
N VAL A 258 2.10 33.46 -5.05
CA VAL A 258 2.02 33.43 -3.58
C VAL A 258 2.32 32.04 -3.04
N GLY A 259 3.28 31.93 -2.14
CA GLY A 259 3.58 30.70 -1.39
C GLY A 259 4.74 30.86 -0.41
N SER A 260 4.93 29.87 0.46
CA SER A 260 6.10 29.77 1.34
C SER A 260 6.38 28.32 1.72
N ILE A 261 7.66 27.97 1.82
CA ILE A 261 8.10 26.66 2.32
C ILE A 261 7.54 26.36 3.72
N ALA A 262 7.59 27.33 4.63
CA ALA A 262 7.04 27.16 5.98
C ALA A 262 5.53 26.86 5.98
N GLY A 263 4.77 27.51 5.09
CA GLY A 263 3.34 27.25 4.93
C GLY A 263 3.08 25.84 4.42
N SER A 264 3.78 25.43 3.36
CA SER A 264 3.65 24.08 2.79
C SER A 264 4.06 22.98 3.77
N LEU A 265 5.08 23.22 4.62
CA LEU A 265 5.45 22.29 5.69
C LEU A 265 4.37 22.18 6.78
N LEU A 266 3.70 23.27 7.14
CA LEU A 266 2.55 23.20 8.08
C LEU A 266 1.36 22.45 7.46
N GLY A 267 1.09 22.67 6.18
CA GLY A 267 0.06 21.92 5.45
C GLY A 267 0.38 20.42 5.35
N LEU A 268 1.64 20.08 5.08
CA LEU A 268 2.14 18.70 5.13
C LEU A 268 1.93 18.09 6.52
N SER A 269 2.34 18.79 7.59
CA SER A 269 2.21 18.32 8.95
C SER A 269 0.76 18.00 9.31
N ILE A 270 -0.20 18.82 8.90
CA ILE A 270 -1.64 18.54 9.11
C ILE A 270 -2.03 17.20 8.45
N ILE A 271 -1.64 16.97 7.20
CA ILE A 271 -1.97 15.72 6.51
C ILE A 271 -1.33 14.51 7.19
N VAL A 272 -0.06 14.60 7.57
CA VAL A 272 0.66 13.46 8.18
C VAL A 272 0.19 13.20 9.63
N PHE A 273 -0.13 14.25 10.39
CA PHE A 273 -0.70 14.13 11.73
C PHE A 273 -2.08 13.46 11.66
N LEU A 274 -2.92 13.88 10.73
CA LEU A 274 -4.23 13.31 10.50
C LEU A 274 -4.13 11.81 10.21
N GLN A 275 -3.26 11.44 9.26
CA GLN A 275 -3.01 10.05 8.90
C GLN A 275 -2.51 9.24 10.10
N SER A 276 -1.55 9.77 10.88
CA SER A 276 -1.03 9.05 12.05
C SER A 276 -2.06 8.94 13.17
N GLY A 277 -2.86 9.98 13.38
CA GLY A 277 -3.90 10.04 14.41
C GLY A 277 -5.01 9.04 14.15
N LEU A 278 -5.51 8.98 12.91
CA LEU A 278 -6.50 8.00 12.49
C LEU A 278 -5.99 6.56 12.64
N ARG A 279 -4.75 6.30 12.19
CA ARG A 279 -4.12 4.97 12.35
C ARG A 279 -4.00 4.57 13.82
N LEU A 280 -3.52 5.47 14.68
CA LEU A 280 -3.39 5.22 16.11
C LEU A 280 -4.74 5.08 16.84
N ALA A 281 -5.79 5.69 16.29
CA ALA A 281 -7.17 5.58 16.78
C ALA A 281 -7.92 4.35 16.24
N ALA A 282 -7.25 3.39 15.58
CA ALA A 282 -7.88 2.21 14.97
C ALA A 282 -8.87 2.52 13.84
N MET A 283 -8.86 3.73 13.30
CA MET A 283 -9.81 4.13 12.28
C MET A 283 -9.48 3.45 10.95
N PRO A 284 -10.49 3.05 10.16
CA PRO A 284 -10.26 2.49 8.82
C PRO A 284 -9.40 3.42 7.96
N THR A 285 -8.40 2.86 7.29
CA THR A 285 -7.43 3.61 6.48
C THR A 285 -8.09 4.43 5.35
N GLU A 286 -9.29 4.05 4.89
CA GLU A 286 -10.09 4.77 3.86
C GLU A 286 -10.44 6.19 4.30
N LEU A 287 -10.66 6.40 5.60
CA LEU A 287 -11.06 7.70 6.13
C LEU A 287 -9.98 8.75 5.89
N ALA A 288 -8.70 8.36 5.90
CA ALA A 288 -7.60 9.28 5.59
C ALA A 288 -7.71 9.83 4.15
N GLY A 289 -8.06 8.99 3.19
CA GLY A 289 -8.27 9.39 1.79
C GLY A 289 -9.49 10.31 1.63
N ILE A 290 -10.62 9.94 2.23
CA ILE A 290 -11.86 10.74 2.21
C ILE A 290 -11.61 12.13 2.82
N LEU A 291 -10.98 12.18 3.99
CA LEU A 291 -10.70 13.43 4.67
C LEU A 291 -9.69 14.29 3.90
N THR A 292 -8.66 13.68 3.31
CA THR A 292 -7.69 14.45 2.51
C THR A 292 -8.33 15.03 1.25
N GLY A 293 -9.19 14.26 0.56
CA GLY A 293 -9.96 14.76 -0.58
C GLY A 293 -10.93 15.89 -0.19
N ALA A 294 -11.63 15.73 0.92
CA ALA A 294 -12.51 16.77 1.47
C ALA A 294 -11.73 18.06 1.83
N ILE A 295 -10.55 17.93 2.44
CA ILE A 295 -9.63 19.04 2.73
C ILE A 295 -9.26 19.76 1.44
N LEU A 296 -8.84 19.03 0.40
CA LEU A 296 -8.44 19.62 -0.87
C LEU A 296 -9.60 20.40 -1.52
N ILE A 297 -10.77 19.77 -1.67
CA ILE A 297 -11.96 20.41 -2.27
C ILE A 297 -12.33 21.67 -1.51
N ALA A 298 -12.37 21.58 -0.18
CA ALA A 298 -12.71 22.71 0.65
C ALA A 298 -11.64 23.82 0.55
N ALA A 299 -10.34 23.48 0.46
CA ALA A 299 -9.24 24.44 0.28
C ALA A 299 -9.40 25.23 -1.03
N LEU A 300 -9.70 24.52 -2.11
CA LEU A 300 -9.99 25.10 -3.43
C LEU A 300 -11.23 25.99 -3.42
N ALA A 301 -12.32 25.54 -2.79
CA ALA A 301 -13.56 26.32 -2.69
C ALA A 301 -13.36 27.61 -1.89
N ALA A 302 -12.57 27.55 -0.82
CA ALA A 302 -12.21 28.72 -0.02
C ALA A 302 -11.34 29.71 -0.81
N GLU A 303 -10.41 29.22 -1.64
CA GLU A 303 -9.61 30.07 -2.52
C GLU A 303 -10.47 30.81 -3.55
N ARG A 304 -11.41 30.11 -4.22
CA ARG A 304 -12.31 30.72 -5.21
C ARG A 304 -13.19 31.83 -4.60
N ARG A 305 -13.70 31.64 -3.38
CA ARG A 305 -14.52 32.64 -2.69
C ARG A 305 -13.76 33.93 -2.37
N ARG A 306 -12.46 33.83 -2.01
CA ARG A 306 -11.60 35.00 -1.77
C ARG A 306 -11.47 35.90 -3.00
N LEU A 307 -11.42 35.29 -4.19
CA LEU A 307 -11.25 36.01 -5.45
C LEU A 307 -12.55 36.69 -5.92
N SER A 308 -13.71 36.08 -5.61
CA SER A 308 -15.01 36.68 -5.95
C SER A 308 -15.36 37.90 -5.09
N SER A 309 -14.78 38.02 -3.89
CA SER A 309 -14.98 39.18 -3.00
C SER A 309 -14.03 40.36 -3.26
N SER A 310 -13.24 40.32 -4.34
CA SER A 310 -12.24 41.36 -4.67
C SER A 310 -12.84 42.69 -5.16
N GLY A 311 -14.16 42.86 -5.10
CA GLY A 311 -14.81 44.16 -5.21
C GLY A 311 -14.87 44.86 -3.85
N GLY A 312 -13.85 45.66 -3.51
CA GLY A 312 -13.99 46.82 -2.61
C GLY A 312 -14.13 46.60 -1.10
N GLY A 313 -13.38 45.70 -0.46
CA GLY A 313 -13.29 45.65 1.02
C GLY A 313 -12.23 44.69 1.53
N GLU A 314 -11.62 44.98 2.68
CA GLU A 314 -10.49 44.23 3.26
C GLU A 314 -10.63 42.70 3.19
N PRO A 315 -9.55 41.95 2.89
CA PRO A 315 -9.58 40.51 2.68
C PRO A 315 -9.79 39.75 4.00
N ARG A 316 -11.04 39.52 4.40
CA ARG A 316 -11.38 38.67 5.56
C ARG A 316 -11.74 37.24 5.13
N ARG A 317 -10.91 36.30 5.62
CA ARG A 317 -11.31 35.01 6.24
C ARG A 317 -11.96 33.94 5.33
N ALA A 318 -11.20 33.02 4.72
CA ALA A 318 -11.77 31.79 4.14
C ALA A 318 -10.93 30.50 4.25
N GLY A 319 -9.59 30.59 4.32
CA GLY A 319 -8.75 29.40 4.60
C GLY A 319 -9.01 28.80 6.00
N ARG A 320 -9.73 29.56 6.83
CA ARG A 320 -10.25 29.20 8.16
C ARG A 320 -11.19 28.00 8.15
N THR A 321 -12.11 27.87 7.20
CA THR A 321 -13.25 26.95 7.36
C THR A 321 -12.90 25.51 7.01
N VAL A 322 -11.88 25.32 6.18
CA VAL A 322 -11.52 24.05 5.55
C VAL A 322 -10.78 23.12 6.50
N ALA A 323 -9.68 23.63 7.06
CA ALA A 323 -8.84 22.89 7.98
C ALA A 323 -9.57 22.66 9.32
N ILE A 324 -10.42 23.61 9.74
CA ILE A 324 -11.30 23.46 10.91
C ILE A 324 -12.38 22.40 10.66
N ALA A 325 -13.02 22.36 9.48
CA ALA A 325 -14.03 21.35 9.16
C ALA A 325 -13.44 19.95 9.09
N ALA A 326 -12.27 19.76 8.48
CA ALA A 326 -11.65 18.45 8.41
C ALA A 326 -11.13 17.94 9.77
N THR A 327 -10.54 18.84 10.57
CA THR A 327 -10.18 18.54 11.96
C THR A 327 -11.44 18.19 12.76
N ALA A 328 -12.56 18.90 12.53
CA ALA A 328 -13.85 18.63 13.17
C ALA A 328 -14.47 17.28 12.76
N VAL A 329 -14.34 16.84 11.51
CA VAL A 329 -14.82 15.52 11.08
C VAL A 329 -13.97 14.40 11.68
N ALA A 330 -12.65 14.55 11.71
CA ALA A 330 -11.76 13.59 12.39
C ALA A 330 -12.05 13.54 13.90
N LEU A 331 -12.28 14.71 14.52
CA LEU A 331 -12.75 14.89 15.89
C LEU A 331 -14.05 14.14 16.18
N ILE A 332 -15.05 14.25 15.30
CA ILE A 332 -16.34 13.58 15.46
C ILE A 332 -16.18 12.06 15.32
N ALA A 333 -15.40 11.57 14.34
CA ALA A 333 -15.15 10.14 14.18
C ALA A 333 -14.45 9.53 15.41
N VAL A 334 -13.47 10.25 15.96
CA VAL A 334 -12.76 9.87 17.20
C VAL A 334 -13.67 9.96 18.42
N ALA A 335 -14.50 11.00 18.55
CA ALA A 335 -15.44 11.14 19.66
C ALA A 335 -16.53 10.06 19.66
N ILE A 336 -17.01 9.66 18.48
CA ILE A 336 -17.94 8.54 18.32
C ILE A 336 -17.28 7.22 18.74
N HIS A 337 -16.02 6.99 18.34
CA HIS A 337 -15.30 5.77 18.71
C HIS A 337 -14.93 5.74 20.21
N ALA A 338 -14.48 6.86 20.77
CA ALA A 338 -14.15 6.99 22.19
C ALA A 338 -15.39 6.89 23.09
N GLY A 339 -16.52 7.45 22.65
CA GLY A 339 -17.80 7.37 23.37
C GLY A 339 -18.40 5.95 23.44
N LEU A 340 -18.03 5.06 22.51
CA LEU A 340 -18.45 3.65 22.51
C LEU A 340 -17.54 2.74 23.35
N GLY A 341 -16.33 3.19 23.72
CA GLY A 341 -15.30 2.37 24.38
C GLY A 341 -15.15 2.57 25.89
N ALA A 342 -15.87 3.51 26.50
CA ALA A 342 -15.67 3.89 27.90
C ALA A 342 -16.43 2.97 28.90
N ALA A 343 -16.06 1.68 28.96
CA ALA A 343 -16.21 0.83 30.15
C ALA A 343 -15.63 -0.58 29.92
N ARG A 344 -14.35 -0.80 30.26
CA ARG A 344 -13.85 -2.15 30.66
C ARG A 344 -12.55 -2.01 31.46
N SER A 345 -12.59 -2.48 32.71
CA SER A 345 -11.58 -2.26 33.76
C SER A 345 -10.46 -3.32 33.83
N THR A 346 -10.25 -4.09 32.77
CA THR A 346 -9.00 -4.82 32.52
C THR A 346 -8.64 -4.57 31.06
N ARG A 347 -7.40 -4.19 30.76
CA ARG A 347 -6.98 -3.90 29.39
C ARG A 347 -7.07 -5.20 28.58
N ALA A 348 -8.13 -5.33 27.79
CA ALA A 348 -8.30 -6.43 26.85
C ALA A 348 -7.04 -6.58 25.98
N ILE A 349 -6.64 -7.82 25.70
CA ILE A 349 -5.55 -8.10 24.77
C ILE A 349 -5.95 -7.48 23.42
N THR A 350 -5.09 -6.62 22.87
CA THR A 350 -5.33 -6.03 21.54
C THR A 350 -4.65 -6.88 20.47
N VAL A 351 -5.45 -7.53 19.61
CA VAL A 351 -4.97 -8.32 18.46
C VAL A 351 -5.21 -7.53 17.19
N ALA A 352 -4.15 -7.20 16.47
CA ALA A 352 -4.25 -6.59 15.14
C ALA A 352 -4.07 -7.62 14.04
N MET A 353 -5.13 -7.86 13.27
CA MET A 353 -5.21 -8.91 12.26
C MET A 353 -5.31 -8.31 10.86
N MET A 354 -4.32 -8.61 10.01
CA MET A 354 -4.18 -8.10 8.65
C MET A 354 -4.44 -9.18 7.59
N PRO A 355 -5.45 -9.03 6.72
CA PRO A 355 -5.56 -9.81 5.48
C PRO A 355 -4.60 -9.28 4.39
N LYS A 356 -4.43 -10.02 3.29
CA LYS A 356 -3.70 -9.50 2.12
C LYS A 356 -4.44 -8.37 1.44
N ALA A 357 -5.75 -8.52 1.26
CA ALA A 357 -6.63 -7.49 0.72
C ALA A 357 -7.99 -7.57 1.42
N LYS A 358 -8.37 -6.55 2.20
CA LYS A 358 -9.57 -6.63 3.05
C LYS A 358 -10.91 -6.68 2.30
N GLY A 359 -10.90 -6.35 1.01
CA GLY A 359 -12.07 -6.42 0.13
C GLY A 359 -12.30 -7.80 -0.50
N ASP A 360 -11.33 -8.72 -0.41
CA ASP A 360 -11.48 -10.06 -0.96
C ASP A 360 -12.56 -10.85 -0.19
N PRO A 361 -13.55 -11.45 -0.86
CA PRO A 361 -14.55 -12.31 -0.23
C PRO A 361 -13.96 -13.39 0.70
N TYR A 362 -12.80 -13.97 0.37
CA TYR A 362 -12.11 -14.96 1.20
C TYR A 362 -11.73 -14.38 2.57
N PHE A 363 -11.12 -13.20 2.58
CA PHE A 363 -10.73 -12.54 3.82
C PHE A 363 -11.93 -11.96 4.58
N VAL A 364 -12.98 -11.50 3.87
CA VAL A 364 -14.26 -11.11 4.49
C VAL A 364 -14.89 -12.29 5.23
N SER A 365 -14.78 -13.50 4.68
CA SER A 365 -15.23 -14.71 5.34
C SER A 365 -14.41 -15.04 6.60
N CYS A 366 -13.07 -14.94 6.52
CA CYS A 366 -12.18 -15.09 7.69
C CYS A 366 -12.49 -14.08 8.80
N ARG A 367 -12.81 -12.83 8.45
CA ARG A 367 -13.17 -11.78 9.41
C ARG A 367 -14.31 -12.20 10.33
N LYS A 368 -15.35 -12.86 9.80
CA LYS A 368 -16.51 -13.29 10.58
C LYS A 368 -16.10 -14.19 11.74
N GLY A 369 -15.23 -15.17 11.48
CA GLY A 369 -14.71 -16.07 12.51
C GLY A 369 -13.75 -15.39 13.47
N ALA A 370 -12.93 -14.45 12.99
CA ALA A 370 -12.06 -13.65 13.84
C ALA A 370 -12.87 -12.79 14.84
N GLU A 371 -13.92 -12.12 14.38
CA GLU A 371 -14.81 -11.32 15.23
C GLU A 371 -15.59 -12.18 16.23
N GLU A 372 -15.97 -13.40 15.86
CA GLU A 372 -16.58 -14.39 16.76
C GLU A 372 -15.63 -14.76 17.91
N ALA A 373 -14.41 -15.21 17.59
CA ALA A 373 -13.40 -15.53 18.59
C ALA A 373 -13.05 -14.32 19.48
N ALA A 374 -12.99 -13.11 18.91
CA ALA A 374 -12.72 -11.89 19.66
C ALA A 374 -13.81 -11.59 20.70
N ARG A 375 -15.09 -11.76 20.34
CA ARG A 375 -16.21 -11.61 21.29
C ARG A 375 -16.17 -12.64 22.41
N GLU A 376 -15.88 -13.90 22.09
CA GLU A 376 -15.80 -14.98 23.08
C GLU A 376 -14.66 -14.78 24.09
N LEU A 377 -13.51 -14.30 23.62
CA LEU A 377 -12.30 -14.13 24.44
C LEU A 377 -12.22 -12.76 25.11
N GLY A 378 -13.11 -11.82 24.76
CA GLY A 378 -13.01 -10.43 25.21
C GLY A 378 -11.76 -9.70 24.68
N VAL A 379 -11.28 -10.09 23.50
CA VAL A 379 -10.14 -9.47 22.80
C VAL A 379 -10.58 -8.22 22.05
N ASP A 380 -9.75 -7.18 22.08
CA ASP A 380 -9.90 -6.00 21.22
C ASP A 380 -9.30 -6.31 19.85
N LEU A 381 -10.14 -6.69 18.89
CA LEU A 381 -9.72 -7.05 17.53
C LEU A 381 -9.68 -5.81 16.63
N ILE A 382 -8.49 -5.51 16.11
CA ILE A 382 -8.30 -4.55 15.03
C ILE A 382 -8.22 -5.34 13.72
N TRP A 383 -9.29 -5.29 12.93
CA TRP A 383 -9.28 -5.81 11.56
C TRP A 383 -8.98 -4.67 10.58
N ASP A 384 -7.75 -4.59 10.08
CA ASP A 384 -7.40 -3.64 9.01
C ASP A 384 -6.30 -4.21 8.12
N GLY A 385 -6.26 -3.75 6.87
CA GLY A 385 -5.37 -4.23 5.81
C GLY A 385 -5.50 -3.37 4.57
N PRO A 386 -4.61 -3.52 3.58
CA PRO A 386 -4.74 -2.79 2.33
C PRO A 386 -5.97 -3.26 1.54
N THR A 387 -6.44 -2.43 0.62
CA THR A 387 -7.51 -2.77 -0.32
C THR A 387 -7.00 -3.45 -1.60
N ASP A 388 -5.69 -3.43 -1.80
CA ASP A 388 -4.94 -3.96 -2.93
C ASP A 388 -3.77 -4.84 -2.44
N LEU A 389 -3.13 -5.58 -3.36
CA LEU A 389 -2.00 -6.46 -3.07
C LEU A 389 -0.67 -5.69 -2.98
N ASP A 390 -0.61 -4.67 -2.13
CA ASP A 390 0.56 -3.83 -1.93
C ASP A 390 1.30 -4.18 -0.62
N PRO A 391 2.46 -4.87 -0.67
CA PRO A 391 3.22 -5.17 0.53
C PRO A 391 3.75 -3.91 1.24
N ALA A 392 3.87 -2.77 0.52
CA ALA A 392 4.29 -1.52 1.14
C ALA A 392 3.25 -0.97 2.11
N ARG A 393 1.97 -1.07 1.73
CA ARG A 393 0.87 -0.70 2.61
C ARG A 393 0.76 -1.65 3.79
N GLN A 394 1.00 -2.95 3.58
CA GLN A 394 1.10 -3.89 4.70
C GLN A 394 2.20 -3.46 5.69
N THR A 395 3.38 -3.06 5.21
CA THR A 395 4.45 -2.52 6.06
C THR A 395 4.02 -1.27 6.82
N ASP A 396 3.37 -0.30 6.17
CA ASP A 396 2.90 0.93 6.81
C ASP A 396 1.86 0.65 7.92
N ILE A 397 0.98 -0.32 7.69
CA ILE A 397 -0.03 -0.75 8.67
C ILE A 397 0.64 -1.41 9.87
N VAL A 398 1.59 -2.33 9.65
CA VAL A 398 2.34 -2.99 10.75
C VAL A 398 3.12 -1.96 11.56
N GLU A 399 3.80 -1.00 10.92
CA GLU A 399 4.50 0.10 11.60
C GLU A 399 3.58 0.95 12.47
N SER A 400 2.36 1.19 12.00
CA SER A 400 1.34 1.88 12.79
C SER A 400 0.91 1.09 14.03
N TRP A 401 0.81 -0.24 13.92
CA TRP A 401 0.48 -1.12 15.04
C TRP A 401 1.63 -1.29 16.03
N ILE A 402 2.88 -1.27 15.55
CA ILE A 402 4.07 -1.19 16.41
C ILE A 402 4.03 0.09 17.23
N THR A 403 3.74 1.22 16.58
CA THR A 403 3.65 2.54 17.23
C THR A 403 2.50 2.56 18.23
N ARG A 404 1.33 2.02 17.87
CA ARG A 404 0.18 1.81 18.76
C ARG A 404 0.45 0.78 19.87
N GLY A 405 1.48 -0.05 19.71
CA GLY A 405 1.81 -1.24 20.49
C GLY A 405 0.59 -1.99 20.96
N VAL A 406 -0.04 -2.58 19.95
CA VAL A 406 -0.91 -3.74 20.09
C VAL A 406 -0.13 -4.87 20.77
N ASP A 407 -0.85 -5.83 21.34
CA ASP A 407 -0.24 -6.95 22.04
C ASP A 407 0.21 -8.05 21.09
N VAL A 408 -0.56 -8.28 20.02
CA VAL A 408 -0.29 -9.29 18.99
C VAL A 408 -0.54 -8.71 17.61
N ILE A 409 0.36 -8.99 16.67
CA ILE A 409 0.20 -8.73 15.24
C ILE A 409 0.03 -10.07 14.52
N ALA A 410 -1.09 -10.24 13.83
CA ALA A 410 -1.44 -11.43 13.05
C ALA A 410 -1.56 -11.07 11.57
N VAL A 411 -0.65 -11.53 10.71
CA VAL A 411 -0.59 -11.03 9.31
C VAL A 411 -0.63 -12.16 8.28
N SER A 412 -1.45 -11.99 7.23
CA SER A 412 -1.31 -12.76 5.99
C SER A 412 -0.38 -12.03 5.04
N VAL A 413 0.77 -12.64 4.76
CA VAL A 413 1.90 -11.98 4.10
C VAL A 413 1.74 -12.02 2.58
N GLU A 414 1.74 -10.84 1.94
CA GLU A 414 1.77 -10.77 0.48
C GLU A 414 3.16 -11.12 -0.07
N ASN A 415 4.21 -10.44 0.41
CA ASN A 415 5.59 -10.72 0.06
C ASN A 415 6.42 -11.16 1.28
N ARG A 416 6.93 -12.40 1.22
CA ARG A 416 7.64 -13.05 2.33
C ARG A 416 8.80 -12.22 2.87
N ALA A 417 9.70 -11.76 2.01
CA ALA A 417 10.90 -11.02 2.43
C ALA A 417 10.58 -9.60 2.91
N ALA A 418 9.72 -8.88 2.17
CA ALA A 418 9.40 -7.48 2.47
C ALA A 418 8.78 -7.33 3.86
N LEU A 419 7.77 -8.15 4.17
CA LEU A 419 7.05 -8.03 5.45
C LEU A 419 7.86 -8.57 6.63
N SER A 420 8.74 -9.55 6.42
CA SER A 420 9.59 -10.11 7.48
C SER A 420 10.45 -9.04 8.17
N THR A 421 10.91 -8.04 7.42
CA THR A 421 11.73 -6.95 7.96
C THR A 421 11.00 -6.15 9.04
N VAL A 422 9.76 -5.74 8.77
CA VAL A 422 8.96 -4.97 9.74
C VAL A 422 8.45 -5.85 10.89
N LEU A 423 8.19 -7.14 10.64
CA LEU A 423 7.75 -8.07 11.68
C LEU A 423 8.87 -8.36 12.70
N ARG A 424 10.13 -8.48 12.27
CA ARG A 424 11.29 -8.54 13.19
C ARG A 424 11.36 -7.29 14.08
N LYS A 425 11.11 -6.11 13.51
CA LYS A 425 11.04 -4.86 14.27
C LYS A 425 9.91 -4.90 15.32
N ALA A 426 8.74 -5.44 14.99
CA ALA A 426 7.64 -5.61 15.94
C ALA A 426 8.06 -6.52 17.11
N ARG A 427 8.69 -7.67 16.82
CA ARG A 427 9.21 -8.59 17.84
C ARG A 427 10.25 -7.93 18.72
N GLY A 428 11.16 -7.15 18.15
CA GLY A 428 12.15 -6.35 18.89
C GLY A 428 11.52 -5.30 19.83
N ARG A 429 10.24 -4.98 19.66
CA ARG A 429 9.45 -4.10 20.56
C ARG A 429 8.58 -4.88 21.55
N GLY A 430 8.75 -6.20 21.65
CA GLY A 430 8.02 -7.06 22.58
C GLY A 430 6.58 -7.39 22.16
N ILE A 431 6.23 -7.15 20.89
CA ILE A 431 4.93 -7.49 20.31
C ILE A 431 5.01 -8.93 19.82
N ALA A 432 4.04 -9.76 20.22
CA ALA A 432 3.94 -11.12 19.71
C ALA A 432 3.53 -11.09 18.23
N VAL A 433 4.18 -11.88 17.40
CA VAL A 433 3.89 -11.88 15.96
C VAL A 433 3.47 -13.28 15.54
N ILE A 434 2.31 -13.38 14.92
CA ILE A 434 1.89 -14.59 14.21
C ILE A 434 1.61 -14.27 12.74
N THR A 435 1.77 -15.27 11.90
CA THR A 435 1.31 -15.22 10.52
C THR A 435 0.10 -16.12 10.36
N TRP A 436 -0.74 -15.86 9.36
CA TRP A 436 -1.89 -16.70 9.04
C TRP A 436 -2.15 -16.67 7.55
N ASP A 437 -2.68 -17.75 6.97
CA ASP A 437 -2.95 -17.90 5.53
C ASP A 437 -1.73 -17.87 4.58
N ALA A 438 -0.81 -16.91 4.74
CA ALA A 438 0.46 -16.80 4.04
C ALA A 438 1.58 -16.37 5.02
N ASP A 439 2.71 -17.08 4.96
CA ASP A 439 3.77 -16.99 5.97
C ASP A 439 4.89 -16.00 5.62
N ALA A 440 5.52 -15.47 6.66
CA ALA A 440 6.75 -14.68 6.63
C ALA A 440 7.98 -15.61 6.69
N GLU A 441 9.18 -15.04 6.82
CA GLU A 441 10.37 -15.81 7.21
C GLU A 441 10.20 -16.29 8.67
N ARG A 442 10.65 -17.52 8.96
CA ARG A 442 10.39 -18.18 10.26
C ARG A 442 10.92 -17.38 11.45
N ASP A 443 12.03 -16.67 11.29
CA ASP A 443 12.63 -15.84 12.34
C ASP A 443 11.90 -14.50 12.54
N ALA A 444 10.97 -14.14 11.66
CA ALA A 444 10.19 -12.90 11.76
C ALA A 444 8.87 -13.07 12.54
N ARG A 445 8.50 -14.28 12.95
CA ARG A 445 7.23 -14.60 13.63
C ARG A 445 7.39 -15.71 14.68
N ASP A 446 6.41 -15.88 15.55
CA ASP A 446 6.38 -16.90 16.60
C ASP A 446 5.64 -18.16 16.12
N PHE A 447 4.43 -18.01 15.58
CA PHE A 447 3.62 -19.12 15.04
C PHE A 447 3.01 -18.76 13.68
N PHE A 448 2.80 -19.77 12.84
CA PHE A 448 2.05 -19.67 11.59
C PHE A 448 0.75 -20.46 11.71
N VAL A 449 -0.38 -19.77 11.57
CA VAL A 449 -1.71 -20.36 11.53
C VAL A 449 -2.02 -20.78 10.10
N ASN A 450 -1.84 -22.06 9.84
CA ASN A 450 -1.89 -22.65 8.52
C ASN A 450 -3.23 -23.32 8.29
N GLN A 451 -3.85 -23.09 7.14
CA GLN A 451 -5.09 -23.73 6.72
C GLN A 451 -4.94 -25.25 6.56
N ALA A 452 -3.82 -25.66 5.98
CA ALA A 452 -3.51 -27.01 5.53
C ALA A 452 -2.05 -27.02 5.04
N THR A 453 -1.39 -28.17 5.09
CA THR A 453 -0.01 -28.26 4.62
C THR A 453 0.10 -27.83 3.15
N PRO A 454 1.12 -27.04 2.76
CA PRO A 454 1.31 -26.63 1.37
C PRO A 454 1.39 -27.80 0.38
N GLN A 455 2.00 -28.92 0.80
CA GLN A 455 2.01 -30.17 0.05
C GLN A 455 0.60 -30.71 -0.16
N GLY A 456 -0.20 -30.86 0.89
CA GLY A 456 -1.58 -31.34 0.78
C GLY A 456 -2.47 -30.49 -0.15
N ILE A 457 -2.28 -29.16 -0.14
CA ILE A 457 -3.00 -28.26 -1.06
C ILE A 457 -2.52 -28.48 -2.51
N GLY A 458 -1.20 -28.52 -2.72
CA GLY A 458 -0.64 -28.74 -4.05
C GLY A 458 -1.02 -30.10 -4.62
N ASP A 459 -0.97 -31.15 -3.80
CA ASP A 459 -1.40 -32.50 -4.14
C ASP A 459 -2.86 -32.54 -4.56
N ALA A 460 -3.77 -31.95 -3.77
CA ALA A 460 -5.18 -31.94 -4.08
C ALA A 460 -5.48 -31.21 -5.40
N ILE A 461 -4.84 -30.07 -5.67
CA ILE A 461 -5.02 -29.33 -6.92
C ILE A 461 -4.47 -30.12 -8.12
N ALA A 462 -3.29 -30.73 -7.96
CA ALA A 462 -2.69 -31.56 -9.01
C ALA A 462 -3.56 -32.79 -9.33
N ASP A 463 -4.02 -33.50 -8.31
CA ASP A 463 -4.85 -34.70 -8.45
C ASP A 463 -6.20 -34.35 -9.11
N GLN A 464 -6.83 -33.23 -8.73
CA GLN A 464 -8.07 -32.75 -9.37
C GLN A 464 -7.86 -32.28 -10.81
N THR A 465 -6.69 -31.71 -11.12
CA THR A 465 -6.33 -31.36 -12.50
C THR A 465 -6.11 -32.61 -13.34
N ALA A 466 -5.48 -33.64 -12.77
CA ALA A 466 -5.28 -34.93 -13.43
C ALA A 466 -6.60 -35.66 -13.68
N GLU A 467 -7.54 -35.60 -12.74
CA GLU A 467 -8.89 -36.17 -12.90
C GLU A 467 -9.63 -35.56 -14.10
N ILE A 468 -9.60 -34.23 -14.25
CA ILE A 468 -10.16 -33.54 -15.44
C ILE A 468 -9.55 -34.06 -16.74
N LEU A 469 -8.23 -34.25 -16.74
CA LEU A 469 -7.46 -34.61 -17.92
C LEU A 469 -7.41 -36.12 -18.19
N ASN A 470 -8.04 -36.95 -17.36
CA ASN A 470 -7.85 -38.41 -17.37
C ASN A 470 -6.35 -38.80 -17.37
N ASP A 471 -5.57 -38.11 -16.53
CA ASP A 471 -4.15 -38.35 -16.31
C ASP A 471 -3.23 -38.12 -17.54
N ALA A 472 -3.68 -37.37 -18.56
CA ALA A 472 -2.83 -36.96 -19.69
C ALA A 472 -3.30 -35.66 -20.35
N GLY A 473 -2.38 -34.74 -20.65
CA GLY A 473 -2.68 -33.54 -21.44
C GLY A 473 -2.13 -32.24 -20.87
N SER A 474 -2.50 -31.12 -21.50
CA SER A 474 -1.99 -29.80 -21.12
C SER A 474 -2.96 -29.03 -20.24
N PHE A 475 -2.41 -28.37 -19.21
CA PHE A 475 -3.15 -27.45 -18.33
C PHE A 475 -2.41 -26.11 -18.20
N ALA A 476 -3.11 -25.09 -17.70
CA ALA A 476 -2.51 -23.81 -17.32
C ALA A 476 -2.87 -23.46 -15.88
N ILE A 477 -2.03 -22.65 -15.24
CA ILE A 477 -2.30 -22.12 -13.90
C ILE A 477 -2.66 -20.64 -14.00
N ILE A 478 -3.76 -20.25 -13.36
CA ILE A 478 -4.07 -18.85 -13.08
C ILE A 478 -3.82 -18.63 -11.59
N THR A 479 -2.77 -17.88 -11.26
CA THR A 479 -2.40 -17.57 -9.86
C THR A 479 -2.90 -16.17 -9.50
N GLY A 480 -2.89 -15.79 -8.23
CA GLY A 480 -3.06 -14.41 -7.78
C GLY A 480 -1.89 -13.52 -8.23
N ALA A 481 -1.23 -12.83 -7.28
CA ALA A 481 0.01 -12.13 -7.58
C ALA A 481 1.19 -13.11 -7.74
N LEU A 482 2.12 -12.83 -8.66
CA LEU A 482 3.34 -13.64 -8.81
C LEU A 482 4.24 -13.59 -7.58
N THR A 483 4.07 -12.60 -6.71
CA THR A 483 4.81 -12.45 -5.46
C THR A 483 4.20 -13.20 -4.28
N ALA A 484 2.97 -13.72 -4.41
CA ALA A 484 2.21 -14.30 -3.33
C ALA A 484 2.94 -15.50 -2.69
N ALA A 485 3.31 -15.38 -1.42
CA ALA A 485 4.17 -16.33 -0.73
C ALA A 485 3.60 -17.77 -0.69
N ASN A 486 2.30 -17.91 -0.41
CA ASN A 486 1.61 -19.20 -0.31
C ASN A 486 1.39 -19.87 -1.68
N GLN A 487 0.92 -19.11 -2.68
CA GLN A 487 0.65 -19.63 -4.01
C GLN A 487 1.92 -20.14 -4.71
N ASN A 488 3.05 -19.43 -4.55
CA ASN A 488 4.34 -19.90 -5.05
C ASN A 488 4.77 -21.23 -4.41
N GLU A 489 4.46 -21.42 -3.13
CA GLU A 489 4.73 -22.67 -2.43
C GLU A 489 3.81 -23.80 -2.92
N TRP A 490 2.53 -23.52 -3.18
CA TRP A 490 1.61 -24.51 -3.75
C TRP A 490 2.00 -24.91 -5.18
N ILE A 491 2.41 -23.96 -6.02
CA ILE A 491 2.89 -24.24 -7.39
C ILE A 491 4.08 -25.19 -7.38
N LYS A 492 5.00 -25.04 -6.41
CA LYS A 492 6.12 -25.97 -6.23
C LYS A 492 5.61 -27.40 -6.01
N TYR A 493 4.70 -27.61 -5.05
CA TYR A 493 4.17 -28.94 -4.76
C TYR A 493 3.26 -29.49 -5.86
N ILE A 494 2.52 -28.65 -6.59
CA ILE A 494 1.78 -29.08 -7.79
C ILE A 494 2.75 -29.68 -8.81
N ARG A 495 3.90 -29.04 -9.05
CA ARG A 495 4.92 -29.55 -9.99
C ARG A 495 5.53 -30.86 -9.51
N GLU A 496 5.86 -30.95 -8.22
CA GLU A 496 6.41 -32.17 -7.61
C GLU A 496 5.42 -33.34 -7.72
N ARG A 497 4.15 -33.11 -7.36
CA ARG A 497 3.09 -34.12 -7.47
C ARG A 497 2.86 -34.60 -8.90
N ILE A 498 2.87 -33.68 -9.86
CA ILE A 498 2.73 -34.02 -11.28
C ILE A 498 3.91 -34.86 -11.75
N ALA A 499 5.14 -34.50 -11.39
CA ALA A 499 6.32 -35.28 -11.75
C ALA A 499 6.29 -36.70 -11.13
N GLU A 500 5.79 -36.83 -9.90
CA GLU A 500 5.74 -38.10 -9.17
C GLU A 500 4.61 -39.02 -9.65
N LYS A 501 3.39 -38.50 -9.81
CA LYS A 501 2.18 -39.33 -10.02
C LYS A 501 1.47 -39.11 -11.35
N HIS A 502 1.68 -37.97 -12.01
CA HIS A 502 0.95 -37.59 -13.22
C HIS A 502 1.89 -37.15 -14.35
N PRO A 503 2.93 -37.93 -14.71
CA PRO A 503 4.02 -37.46 -15.58
C PRO A 503 3.59 -37.14 -17.02
N ARG A 504 2.37 -37.51 -17.41
CA ARG A 504 1.77 -37.19 -18.73
C ARG A 504 1.02 -35.86 -18.75
N LEU A 505 0.94 -35.15 -17.62
CA LEU A 505 0.45 -33.78 -17.56
C LEU A 505 1.56 -32.80 -17.95
N THR A 506 1.20 -31.77 -18.71
CA THR A 506 2.12 -30.71 -19.12
C THR A 506 1.57 -29.35 -18.73
N LEU A 507 2.31 -28.60 -17.90
CA LEU A 507 1.99 -27.21 -17.58
C LEU A 507 2.39 -26.29 -18.74
N ALA A 508 1.41 -25.73 -19.44
CA ALA A 508 1.63 -24.87 -20.59
C ALA A 508 2.12 -23.47 -20.19
N VAL A 509 1.46 -22.85 -19.21
CA VAL A 509 1.75 -21.48 -18.79
C VAL A 509 1.20 -21.19 -17.39
N ILE A 510 1.82 -20.23 -16.69
CA ILE A 510 1.29 -19.60 -15.47
C ILE A 510 0.97 -18.15 -15.80
N ARG A 511 -0.22 -17.68 -15.47
CA ARG A 511 -0.63 -16.27 -15.65
C ARG A 511 -1.17 -15.67 -14.34
N PRO A 512 -0.83 -14.41 -14.02
CA PRO A 512 -1.28 -13.76 -12.79
C PRO A 512 -2.64 -13.08 -12.97
N SER A 513 -3.53 -13.28 -12.02
CA SER A 513 -4.79 -12.55 -11.88
C SER A 513 -4.70 -11.41 -10.88
N ASP A 514 -3.64 -11.33 -10.08
CA ASP A 514 -3.49 -10.35 -8.98
C ASP A 514 -4.69 -10.32 -8.03
N ASP A 515 -5.22 -11.51 -7.73
CA ASP A 515 -6.45 -11.74 -6.95
C ASP A 515 -7.67 -10.93 -7.46
N ASP A 516 -7.69 -10.59 -8.77
CA ASP A 516 -8.80 -9.92 -9.44
C ASP A 516 -9.53 -10.87 -10.41
N ARG A 517 -10.87 -10.86 -10.34
CA ARG A 517 -11.73 -11.75 -11.14
C ARG A 517 -11.69 -11.41 -12.63
N ASP A 518 -11.73 -10.12 -12.98
CA ASP A 518 -11.80 -9.68 -14.37
C ASP A 518 -10.46 -9.88 -15.06
N LYS A 519 -9.36 -9.68 -14.34
CA LYS A 519 -8.02 -10.04 -14.80
C LYS A 519 -7.88 -11.56 -14.98
N ALA A 520 -8.36 -12.37 -14.04
CA ALA A 520 -8.39 -13.84 -14.21
C ALA A 520 -9.16 -14.25 -15.46
N PHE A 521 -10.29 -13.59 -15.73
CA PHE A 521 -11.09 -13.79 -16.93
C PHE A 521 -10.29 -13.45 -18.21
N ALA A 522 -9.70 -12.25 -18.29
CA ALA A 522 -8.93 -11.79 -19.45
C ALA A 522 -7.68 -12.65 -19.72
N GLU A 523 -6.99 -13.05 -18.65
CA GLU A 523 -5.83 -13.94 -18.74
C GLU A 523 -6.23 -15.35 -19.17
N THR A 524 -7.35 -15.88 -18.67
CA THR A 524 -7.87 -17.16 -19.13
C THR A 524 -8.27 -17.11 -20.61
N GLN A 525 -8.94 -16.05 -21.08
CA GLN A 525 -9.21 -15.87 -22.51
C GLN A 525 -7.93 -15.86 -23.36
N THR A 526 -6.88 -15.18 -22.87
CA THR A 526 -5.57 -15.18 -23.52
C THR A 526 -4.96 -16.57 -23.57
N VAL A 527 -5.04 -17.33 -22.47
CA VAL A 527 -4.58 -18.72 -22.42
C VAL A 527 -5.32 -19.59 -23.43
N LEU A 528 -6.66 -19.54 -23.46
CA LEU A 528 -7.47 -20.35 -24.37
C LEU A 528 -7.19 -20.06 -25.85
N ARG A 529 -6.86 -18.81 -26.18
CA ARG A 529 -6.51 -18.37 -27.54
C ARG A 529 -5.09 -18.76 -27.95
N VAL A 530 -4.11 -18.54 -27.06
CA VAL A 530 -2.67 -18.74 -27.36
C VAL A 530 -2.26 -20.20 -27.21
N TYR A 531 -2.89 -20.94 -26.30
CA TYR A 531 -2.60 -22.34 -26.00
C TYR A 531 -3.85 -23.21 -26.22
N PRO A 532 -4.31 -23.41 -27.48
CA PRO A 532 -5.54 -24.13 -27.78
C PRO A 532 -5.54 -25.59 -27.30
N GLN A 533 -4.35 -26.17 -27.09
CA GLN A 533 -4.16 -27.52 -26.54
C GLN A 533 -4.50 -27.65 -25.05
N VAL A 534 -4.60 -26.54 -24.30
CA VAL A 534 -4.97 -26.56 -22.88
C VAL A 534 -6.42 -27.04 -22.73
N LYS A 535 -6.62 -28.07 -21.88
CA LYS A 535 -7.94 -28.66 -21.56
C LYS A 535 -8.32 -28.53 -20.08
N ALA A 536 -7.41 -28.07 -19.23
CA ALA A 536 -7.70 -27.77 -17.83
C ALA A 536 -7.09 -26.43 -17.40
N ILE A 537 -7.83 -25.67 -16.59
CA ILE A 537 -7.33 -24.47 -15.91
C ILE A 537 -7.33 -24.74 -14.41
N ALA A 538 -6.14 -24.67 -13.78
CA ALA A 538 -5.97 -24.73 -12.34
C ALA A 538 -5.84 -23.29 -11.79
N ALA A 539 -6.94 -22.71 -11.35
CA ALA A 539 -6.98 -21.34 -10.82
C ALA A 539 -6.77 -21.34 -9.30
N ILE A 540 -5.64 -20.86 -8.81
CA ILE A 540 -5.18 -21.05 -7.41
C ILE A 540 -5.35 -19.80 -6.54
N ALA A 541 -6.38 -19.01 -6.82
CA ALA A 541 -6.81 -17.85 -6.04
C ALA A 541 -8.34 -17.76 -6.03
N ALA A 542 -8.93 -17.30 -4.92
CA ALA A 542 -10.38 -17.39 -4.73
C ALA A 542 -11.19 -16.64 -5.82
N PRO A 543 -10.83 -15.41 -6.23
CA PRO A 543 -11.50 -14.73 -7.35
C PRO A 543 -11.15 -15.32 -8.73
N ALA A 544 -10.05 -16.08 -8.83
CA ALA A 544 -9.55 -16.58 -10.11
C ALA A 544 -10.38 -17.75 -10.66
N VAL A 545 -10.89 -18.65 -9.82
CA VAL A 545 -11.75 -19.76 -10.28
C VAL A 545 -13.02 -19.25 -10.99
N PRO A 546 -13.86 -18.36 -10.41
CA PRO A 546 -15.05 -17.88 -11.11
C PRO A 546 -14.70 -17.03 -12.34
N GLY A 547 -13.59 -16.28 -12.33
CA GLY A 547 -13.11 -15.56 -13.52
C GLY A 547 -12.71 -16.51 -14.66
N ALA A 548 -11.95 -17.56 -14.34
CA ALA A 548 -11.54 -18.58 -15.31
C ALA A 548 -12.74 -19.39 -15.83
N ALA A 549 -13.66 -19.78 -14.96
CA ALA A 549 -14.86 -20.52 -15.34
C ALA A 549 -15.78 -19.69 -16.25
N GLU A 550 -15.92 -18.40 -15.96
CA GLU A 550 -16.65 -17.48 -16.83
C GLU A 550 -15.99 -17.33 -18.21
N ALA A 551 -14.65 -17.22 -18.25
CA ALA A 551 -13.91 -17.13 -19.50
C ALA A 551 -14.04 -18.40 -20.36
N VAL A 552 -13.99 -19.58 -19.74
CA VAL A 552 -14.24 -20.86 -20.43
C VAL A 552 -15.66 -20.88 -20.99
N ARG A 553 -16.67 -20.51 -20.18
CA ARG A 553 -18.07 -20.47 -20.63
C ARG A 553 -18.27 -19.55 -21.83
N GLN A 554 -17.69 -18.35 -21.79
CA GLN A 554 -17.82 -17.37 -22.89
C GLN A 554 -17.00 -17.72 -24.13
N SER A 555 -15.93 -18.50 -23.99
CA SER A 555 -15.14 -18.96 -25.13
C SER A 555 -15.87 -19.97 -26.03
N GLY A 556 -16.93 -20.61 -25.52
CA GLY A 556 -17.62 -21.71 -26.19
C GLY A 556 -16.87 -23.05 -26.16
N ARG A 557 -15.69 -23.12 -25.55
CA ARG A 557 -14.90 -24.37 -25.38
C ARG A 557 -15.55 -25.28 -24.34
N THR A 558 -16.23 -26.32 -24.78
CA THR A 558 -16.88 -27.33 -23.90
C THR A 558 -15.93 -28.44 -23.45
N ASP A 559 -14.74 -28.50 -24.07
CA ASP A 559 -13.66 -29.45 -23.82
C ASP A 559 -12.66 -28.95 -22.77
N VAL A 560 -12.89 -27.78 -22.17
CA VAL A 560 -12.06 -27.20 -21.10
C VAL A 560 -12.85 -27.19 -19.79
N ARG A 561 -12.21 -27.62 -18.70
CA ARG A 561 -12.77 -27.52 -17.35
C ARG A 561 -11.85 -26.73 -16.43
N VAL A 562 -12.43 -26.18 -15.37
CA VAL A 562 -11.71 -25.40 -14.35
C VAL A 562 -11.69 -26.17 -13.03
N THR A 563 -10.56 -26.14 -12.34
CA THR A 563 -10.45 -26.51 -10.92
C THR A 563 -9.54 -25.50 -10.21
N GLY A 564 -9.35 -25.68 -8.92
CA GLY A 564 -8.40 -24.91 -8.14
C GLY A 564 -9.00 -24.43 -6.83
N LEU A 565 -8.60 -23.26 -6.36
CA LEU A 565 -8.84 -22.80 -5.00
C LEU A 565 -9.82 -21.64 -4.99
N SER A 566 -11.01 -21.84 -4.41
CA SER A 566 -12.01 -20.78 -4.26
C SER A 566 -13.09 -21.12 -3.24
N LEU A 567 -13.92 -20.12 -2.93
CA LEU A 567 -15.05 -20.20 -2.03
C LEU A 567 -16.21 -20.97 -2.67
N PRO A 568 -16.89 -21.85 -1.92
CA PRO A 568 -18.15 -22.46 -2.33
C PRO A 568 -19.18 -21.41 -2.80
N SER A 569 -19.35 -20.32 -2.07
CA SER A 569 -20.33 -19.27 -2.40
C SER A 569 -20.13 -18.64 -3.78
N LEU A 570 -18.87 -18.47 -4.21
CA LEU A 570 -18.54 -17.91 -5.52
C LEU A 570 -18.64 -18.92 -6.67
N CYS A 571 -18.45 -20.20 -6.36
CA CYS A 571 -18.26 -21.24 -7.38
C CYS A 571 -19.48 -22.16 -7.60
N LYS A 572 -20.50 -22.14 -6.72
CA LYS A 572 -21.74 -22.92 -6.87
C LYS A 572 -22.32 -22.87 -8.29
N PRO A 573 -22.52 -21.70 -8.93
CA PRO A 573 -23.09 -21.64 -10.28
C PRO A 573 -22.24 -22.37 -11.33
N TYR A 574 -20.92 -22.28 -11.21
CA TYR A 574 -19.97 -22.87 -12.15
C TYR A 574 -19.79 -24.37 -11.96
N ILE A 575 -19.89 -24.85 -10.72
CA ILE A 575 -19.86 -26.27 -10.36
C ILE A 575 -21.14 -26.95 -10.84
N HIS A 576 -22.31 -26.35 -10.59
CA HIS A 576 -23.60 -26.87 -11.08
C HIS A 576 -23.71 -26.85 -12.60
N ALA A 577 -23.12 -25.85 -13.27
CA ALA A 577 -23.02 -25.82 -14.74
C ALA A 577 -21.98 -26.81 -15.30
N GLY A 578 -21.14 -27.42 -14.47
CA GLY A 578 -20.06 -28.32 -14.85
C GLY A 578 -18.85 -27.65 -15.52
N THR A 579 -18.82 -26.32 -15.63
CA THR A 579 -17.64 -25.60 -16.15
C THR A 579 -16.47 -25.66 -15.17
N ALA A 580 -16.76 -25.50 -13.88
CA ALA A 580 -15.84 -25.89 -12.81
C ALA A 580 -16.11 -27.34 -12.43
N HIS A 581 -15.09 -28.18 -12.40
CA HIS A 581 -15.20 -29.58 -12.02
C HIS A 581 -15.23 -29.75 -10.49
N SER A 582 -14.32 -29.04 -9.82
CA SER A 582 -14.15 -29.06 -8.38
C SER A 582 -13.45 -27.79 -7.91
N ILE A 583 -13.52 -27.52 -6.62
CA ILE A 583 -12.66 -26.55 -5.95
C ILE A 583 -12.06 -27.18 -4.70
N VAL A 584 -10.88 -26.72 -4.29
CA VAL A 584 -10.16 -27.15 -3.10
C VAL A 584 -10.06 -25.95 -2.16
N LEU A 585 -10.53 -26.08 -0.93
CA LEU A 585 -10.41 -25.03 0.09
C LEU A 585 -10.43 -25.63 1.49
N TRP A 586 -10.89 -24.85 2.46
CA TRP A 586 -11.02 -25.14 3.88
C TRP A 586 -12.10 -24.20 4.42
N ASP A 587 -12.50 -24.41 5.67
CA ASP A 587 -13.43 -23.49 6.33
C ASP A 587 -12.70 -22.18 6.71
N THR A 588 -12.94 -21.14 5.93
CA THR A 588 -12.35 -19.82 6.09
C THR A 588 -12.79 -19.11 7.36
N ASN A 589 -14.04 -19.34 7.81
CA ASN A 589 -14.49 -18.81 9.09
C ASN A 589 -13.66 -19.42 10.22
N SER A 590 -13.48 -20.74 10.20
CA SER A 590 -12.66 -21.44 11.20
C SER A 590 -11.18 -21.03 11.16
N LEU A 591 -10.62 -20.69 10.01
CA LEU A 591 -9.26 -20.14 9.91
C LEU A 591 -9.12 -18.79 10.64
N GLY A 592 -10.06 -17.88 10.41
CA GLY A 592 -10.06 -16.58 11.08
C GLY A 592 -10.27 -16.71 12.60
N TYR A 593 -11.17 -17.60 13.00
CA TYR A 593 -11.43 -17.94 14.40
C TYR A 593 -10.17 -18.50 15.09
N LEU A 594 -9.52 -19.48 14.46
CA LEU A 594 -8.28 -20.09 14.98
C LEU A 594 -7.16 -19.06 15.12
N THR A 595 -7.06 -18.11 14.17
CA THR A 595 -6.03 -17.07 14.21
C THR A 595 -6.12 -16.21 15.48
N VAL A 596 -7.32 -15.76 15.84
CA VAL A 596 -7.53 -14.96 17.06
C VAL A 596 -7.33 -15.81 18.32
N ARG A 597 -7.72 -17.09 18.30
CA ARG A 597 -7.46 -18.04 19.40
C ARG A 597 -5.96 -18.23 19.65
N VAL A 598 -5.18 -18.45 18.60
CA VAL A 598 -3.71 -18.56 18.66
C VAL A 598 -3.08 -17.27 19.18
N ALA A 599 -3.52 -16.12 18.66
CA ALA A 599 -3.03 -14.81 19.12
C ALA A 599 -3.26 -14.60 20.62
N ALA A 600 -4.49 -14.84 21.09
CA ALA A 600 -4.84 -14.69 22.49
C ALA A 600 -4.08 -15.69 23.39
N ALA A 601 -3.97 -16.94 22.96
CA ALA A 601 -3.28 -18.00 23.70
C ALA A 601 -1.76 -17.72 23.81
N LEU A 602 -1.14 -17.24 22.73
CA LEU A 602 0.26 -16.84 22.73
C LEU A 602 0.50 -15.70 23.73
N ARG A 603 -0.39 -14.71 23.76
CA ARG A 603 -0.22 -13.55 24.64
C ARG A 603 -0.54 -13.85 26.11
N SER A 604 -1.50 -14.71 26.39
CA SER A 604 -1.84 -15.13 27.76
C SER A 604 -0.87 -16.16 28.34
N GLY A 605 0.03 -16.73 27.52
CA GLY A 605 0.95 -17.80 27.89
C GLY A 605 0.34 -19.20 27.84
N ALA A 606 -0.91 -19.34 27.36
CA ALA A 606 -1.56 -20.63 27.15
C ALA A 606 -0.98 -21.42 25.97
N LEU A 607 -0.33 -20.74 25.01
CA LEU A 607 0.45 -21.36 23.94
C LEU A 607 1.92 -20.94 24.06
N THR A 608 2.82 -21.92 24.19
CA THR A 608 4.27 -21.73 24.31
C THR A 608 5.01 -22.45 23.20
N HIS A 609 6.23 -21.98 22.91
CA HIS A 609 7.13 -22.65 21.96
C HIS A 609 7.38 -24.10 22.37
N GLY A 610 7.20 -25.04 21.43
CA GLY A 610 7.31 -26.48 21.69
C GLY A 610 6.00 -27.16 22.12
N ALA A 611 4.90 -26.42 22.26
CA ALA A 611 3.58 -27.02 22.44
C ALA A 611 3.24 -27.93 21.25
N SER A 612 2.61 -29.08 21.53
CA SER A 612 2.14 -30.03 20.50
C SER A 612 0.64 -29.92 20.21
N ARG A 613 -0.12 -29.22 21.07
CA ARG A 613 -1.57 -29.03 20.95
C ARG A 613 -2.00 -27.67 21.50
N LEU A 614 -3.11 -27.16 20.96
CA LEU A 614 -3.82 -25.97 21.43
C LEU A 614 -5.30 -26.30 21.60
N ASP A 615 -5.90 -25.93 22.72
CA ASP A 615 -7.36 -25.87 22.84
C ASP A 615 -7.89 -24.64 22.10
N ALA A 616 -8.60 -24.88 20.99
CA ALA A 616 -9.12 -23.87 20.11
C ALA A 616 -10.65 -23.73 20.20
N GLY A 617 -11.25 -23.93 21.37
CA GLY A 617 -12.67 -23.65 21.60
C GLY A 617 -13.59 -24.56 20.77
N ARG A 618 -14.45 -23.99 19.91
CA ARG A 618 -15.37 -24.79 19.07
C ARG A 618 -14.67 -25.71 18.08
N LEU A 619 -13.38 -25.46 17.79
CA LEU A 619 -12.56 -26.32 16.93
C LEU A 619 -11.94 -27.51 17.69
N GLY A 620 -12.12 -27.56 19.01
CA GLY A 620 -11.50 -28.56 19.87
C GLY A 620 -9.98 -28.43 19.91
N ALA A 621 -9.29 -29.54 20.16
CA ALA A 621 -7.84 -29.56 20.32
C ALA A 621 -7.12 -29.68 18.96
N ILE A 622 -6.49 -28.59 18.51
CA ILE A 622 -5.73 -28.48 17.26
C ILE A 622 -4.27 -28.89 17.47
N GLU A 623 -3.69 -29.54 16.46
CA GLU A 623 -2.28 -29.94 16.44
C GLU A 623 -1.36 -28.74 16.19
N VAL A 624 -0.26 -28.69 16.94
CA VAL A 624 0.83 -27.73 16.73
C VAL A 624 2.06 -28.50 16.28
N ARG A 625 2.47 -28.30 15.02
CA ARG A 625 3.66 -28.92 14.43
C ARG A 625 4.80 -27.93 14.43
N ARG A 626 5.71 -28.06 15.39
CA ARG A 626 6.82 -27.13 15.63
C ARG A 626 6.29 -25.71 15.92
N ASP A 627 6.26 -24.87 14.90
CA ASP A 627 5.87 -23.47 14.91
C ASP A 627 4.64 -23.23 14.01
N GLU A 628 3.96 -24.28 13.56
CA GLU A 628 2.77 -24.21 12.72
C GLU A 628 1.54 -24.77 13.46
N VAL A 629 0.45 -24.01 13.46
CA VAL A 629 -0.87 -24.43 13.99
C VAL A 629 -1.75 -24.73 12.78
N ILE A 630 -2.04 -26.00 12.54
CA ILE A 630 -2.68 -26.45 11.29
C ILE A 630 -4.17 -26.68 11.51
N LEU A 631 -5.01 -25.92 10.81
CA LEU A 631 -6.47 -26.01 10.91
C LEU A 631 -6.98 -27.40 10.52
N GLY A 632 -6.49 -27.97 9.41
CA GLY A 632 -6.86 -29.31 8.99
C GLY A 632 -6.31 -29.72 7.63
N ALA A 633 -6.97 -30.71 7.03
CA ALA A 633 -6.73 -31.12 5.66
C ALA A 633 -7.53 -30.23 4.69
N PRO A 634 -7.04 -30.02 3.45
CA PRO A 634 -7.83 -29.34 2.44
C PRO A 634 -9.05 -30.18 2.07
N PHE A 635 -10.16 -29.51 1.76
CA PHE A 635 -11.43 -30.11 1.43
C PHE A 635 -11.76 -29.89 -0.04
N VAL A 636 -12.19 -30.95 -0.73
CA VAL A 636 -12.62 -30.88 -2.14
C VAL A 636 -14.12 -30.70 -2.19
N PHE A 637 -14.55 -29.60 -2.79
CA PHE A 637 -15.96 -29.29 -3.04
C PHE A 637 -16.31 -29.66 -4.48
N THR A 638 -17.41 -30.39 -4.62
CA THR A 638 -17.97 -30.87 -5.88
C THR A 638 -19.48 -30.63 -5.85
N ALA A 639 -20.17 -30.90 -6.96
CA ALA A 639 -21.63 -30.83 -7.02
C ALA A 639 -22.34 -31.66 -5.93
N ARG A 640 -21.68 -32.66 -5.34
CA ARG A 640 -22.25 -33.53 -4.30
C ARG A 640 -22.33 -32.89 -2.91
N ASN A 641 -21.46 -31.92 -2.61
CA ASN A 641 -21.31 -31.39 -1.24
C ASN A 641 -21.30 -29.86 -1.16
N ILE A 642 -21.12 -29.14 -2.28
CA ILE A 642 -20.90 -27.69 -2.29
C ILE A 642 -22.06 -26.90 -1.68
N ASP A 643 -23.30 -27.38 -1.78
CA ASP A 643 -24.49 -26.71 -1.25
C ASP A 643 -24.57 -26.71 0.28
N ARG A 644 -23.74 -27.50 0.96
CA ARG A 644 -23.68 -27.54 2.44
C ARG A 644 -22.87 -26.39 3.03
N PHE A 645 -22.22 -25.59 2.19
CA PHE A 645 -21.29 -24.55 2.61
C PHE A 645 -21.75 -23.20 2.09
N ASP A 646 -21.72 -22.18 2.95
CA ASP A 646 -22.16 -20.82 2.64
C ASP A 646 -21.16 -19.78 3.14
N PHE A 647 -19.95 -19.88 2.61
CA PHE A 647 -18.85 -18.98 2.91
C PHE A 647 -18.06 -18.59 1.68
#